data_AF-A0A7K1J549-F1
#
_entry.id   AF-A0A7K1J549-F1
#
_cell.length_a   1.000
_cell.length_b   1.000
_cell.length_c   1.000
_cell.angle_alpha   90.00
_cell.angle_beta   90.00
_cell.angle_gamma   90.00
#
_symmetry.space_group_name_H-M   'P 1'
#
loop_
_entity.id
_entity.type
_entity.pdbx_description
1 polymer ?
#
loop_
_entity_poly.entity_id
_entity_poly.type
_entity_poly.pdbx_seq_one_letter_code
_entity_poly.pdbx_strand_id
1 'polypeptide(L)'
;MNHRRFMHTTLATMATLAMLATGGAVCAATAVTANAAEDATAVHADINVKKIENLPTDFIGGADISSMMSLEESGVSFKDANGTTEDLFKLLKDNGWNYVRLRVWNDPFTADGQGYGGGNVNADRALAMAKRATAAGLKVLVDFHYSDFWADPGKQQVPKAWKSFNGDTAKTADAVYNYTKQTLTTFKNAGVDVGMVQVGNETNSKIAGISGWKNMAQIFNAGSKAVREVLPGAKVAIHFTNPEKKDYLTRADSLNQYNVDYDVFASSYYPFWHGTTENLTQQLKAVAQRYHKDVMVAETSWAYTLEDGDGDSNTVPSKVSADALNTYAISAQGQADEFRAVSDAVNNIGDNDGDGENDGLGVFYWEPAWIPVGTGGKTNAELVKKWNEYGGGWATKAAGEYDPTDAGKNWGGSGVDNQALFAFDGTALPSLATPKYLRTGAVTDHTFTQITPVTISVDDSGDNAAVIAAVKAKLPAQVTAEYKDGVNETEDVTWNTAAADWIRGAGTYTITGTTKANHSATATITVNAATPENYVTDGSFEDQTHDADWALSGTGVKIGTENPSDGKRALDFWASTPYEFTVTRTITGLEPGEYTLTAKGEGAYVGGNSTDNPLTLSGNGNGKTNSANFELAGWKQWNSPKVQVTVGDDGTATITINGKLAAGDWGSIDEISLTKTQAETTKPDTTALTDAIDKAKAVSRDDYTNDSLAALDNAVESANVLLAGSDATADDVTAATKMVNDAINALAKKQIFALGITPVKTDYTVGDTIADADLKVVGNYAGGMGSVALMPDQYLLAYDFSKPNDAAKVTVTLKSDPSISDSYTVKVAAKTPADTGETGSGDSGNTGNTGNTGNTGNTGTAGNTGNNAASGKHDTAAQQPAAGTSKPADTAAKEAQQPYVGAAIASTGASTQIIAALAALALTLGAAVLLVRKARS
;
A
#
# COMPACT_ATOMS: atom_id res chain seq x y z
N MET A 1 34.17 -64.33 -23.86
CA MET A 1 33.37 -65.47 -24.36
C MET A 1 31.90 -65.08 -24.31
N ASN A 2 31.27 -65.02 -25.50
CA ASN A 2 29.85 -65.24 -25.86
C ASN A 2 28.74 -64.62 -24.97
N HIS A 3 28.03 -63.59 -25.46
CA HIS A 3 26.79 -63.62 -26.30
C HIS A 3 25.54 -63.44 -25.40
N ARG A 4 24.46 -62.70 -25.68
CA ARG A 4 23.85 -61.88 -26.76
C ARG A 4 22.77 -61.02 -26.03
N ARG A 5 22.53 -59.72 -26.21
CA ARG A 5 22.05 -58.88 -27.34
C ARG A 5 20.60 -59.12 -27.82
N PHE A 6 19.83 -58.01 -27.78
CA PHE A 6 18.72 -57.56 -28.67
C PHE A 6 17.32 -58.19 -28.50
N MET A 7 16.17 -57.55 -28.77
CA MET A 7 15.80 -56.27 -29.44
C MET A 7 14.30 -55.97 -29.16
N HIS A 8 13.91 -54.68 -29.21
CA HIS A 8 12.74 -54.04 -29.87
C HIS A 8 11.48 -54.90 -30.22
N THR A 9 10.23 -54.42 -30.22
CA THR A 9 9.70 -53.24 -30.95
C THR A 9 8.19 -53.07 -30.66
N THR A 10 7.73 -51.83 -30.82
CA THR A 10 6.38 -51.23 -30.86
C THR A 10 5.36 -51.84 -31.84
N LEU A 11 4.05 -51.69 -31.55
CA LEU A 11 2.90 -51.39 -32.47
C LEU A 11 1.61 -51.26 -31.61
N ALA A 12 0.97 -50.08 -31.44
CA ALA A 12 -0.11 -49.49 -32.26
C ALA A 12 -1.23 -50.51 -32.61
N THR A 13 -2.54 -50.32 -32.45
CA THR A 13 -3.46 -49.15 -32.42
C THR A 13 -4.88 -49.71 -32.13
N MET A 14 -5.78 -48.96 -31.48
CA MET A 14 -7.20 -48.74 -31.87
C MET A 14 -8.11 -48.35 -30.69
N ALA A 15 -8.84 -47.26 -30.93
CA ALA A 15 -9.89 -46.68 -30.10
C ALA A 15 -11.22 -47.45 -30.21
N THR A 16 -12.05 -47.47 -29.16
CA THR A 16 -13.39 -46.84 -29.14
C THR A 16 -14.16 -47.03 -27.80
N LEU A 17 -14.74 -45.92 -27.33
CA LEU A 17 -16.04 -45.73 -26.64
C LEU A 17 -16.44 -46.55 -25.40
N ALA A 18 -16.71 -45.86 -24.27
CA ALA A 18 -18.07 -45.67 -23.72
C ALA A 18 -18.10 -44.82 -22.43
N MET A 19 -19.16 -44.02 -22.31
CA MET A 19 -19.47 -42.99 -21.32
C MET A 19 -19.96 -43.52 -19.94
N LEU A 20 -19.57 -42.74 -18.90
CA LEU A 20 -20.30 -42.24 -17.71
C LEU A 20 -20.91 -43.13 -16.59
N ALA A 21 -20.85 -42.49 -15.41
CA ALA A 21 -21.57 -42.65 -14.13
C ALA A 21 -20.92 -43.64 -13.13
N THR A 22 -20.47 -43.26 -11.92
CA THR A 22 -20.98 -42.28 -10.96
C THR A 22 -19.85 -41.83 -10.02
N GLY A 23 -19.72 -40.51 -9.80
CA GLY A 23 -18.78 -39.93 -8.84
C GLY A 23 -19.42 -39.83 -7.45
N GLY A 24 -18.75 -40.38 -6.45
CA GLY A 24 -19.06 -40.22 -5.03
C GLY A 24 -17.82 -39.72 -4.31
N ALA A 25 -17.91 -38.50 -3.78
CA ALA A 25 -16.88 -37.77 -3.07
C ALA A 25 -16.37 -38.52 -1.83
N VAL A 26 -15.04 -38.63 -1.69
CA VAL A 26 -14.39 -38.94 -0.41
C VAL A 26 -13.87 -37.62 0.14
N CYS A 27 -14.51 -37.16 1.22
CA CYS A 27 -14.07 -36.03 2.02
C CYS A 27 -12.68 -36.31 2.60
N ALA A 28 -11.72 -35.45 2.28
CA ALA A 28 -10.45 -35.34 2.98
C ALA A 28 -10.70 -34.69 4.35
N ALA A 29 -10.68 -35.49 5.40
CA ALA A 29 -10.69 -35.00 6.77
C ALA A 29 -9.24 -34.79 7.26
N THR A 30 -8.87 -33.52 7.35
CA THR A 30 -8.11 -32.90 8.46
C THR A 30 -6.78 -33.55 8.87
N ALA A 31 -5.71 -33.12 8.19
CA ALA A 31 -4.43 -32.94 8.86
C ALA A 31 -4.51 -31.65 9.70
N VAL A 32 -4.96 -31.77 10.96
CA VAL A 32 -4.71 -30.70 11.94
C VAL A 32 -3.22 -30.75 12.27
N THR A 33 -2.54 -29.70 11.84
CA THR A 33 -1.14 -29.42 12.10
C THR A 33 -0.91 -29.33 13.61
N ALA A 34 -0.05 -30.20 14.13
CA ALA A 34 0.61 -29.95 15.40
C ALA A 34 1.74 -28.94 15.15
N ASN A 35 1.39 -27.63 15.16
CA ASN A 35 2.34 -26.53 15.29
C ASN A 35 1.78 -25.53 16.31
N ALA A 36 1.70 -25.97 17.56
CA ALA A 36 1.40 -25.12 18.71
C ALA A 36 2.27 -25.59 19.89
N ALA A 37 3.59 -25.56 19.68
CA ALA A 37 4.50 -25.21 20.74
C ALA A 37 4.88 -23.76 20.45
N GLU A 38 4.04 -22.82 20.87
CA GLU A 38 4.42 -21.40 20.91
C GLU A 38 5.74 -21.29 21.65
N ASP A 39 6.68 -20.56 21.04
CA ASP A 39 7.93 -20.16 21.67
C ASP A 39 7.59 -19.42 22.97
N ALA A 40 7.79 -20.07 24.12
CA ALA A 40 7.48 -19.53 25.45
C ALA A 40 8.37 -18.31 25.86
N THR A 41 8.96 -17.63 24.87
CA THR A 41 9.91 -16.51 24.99
C THR A 41 9.51 -15.28 24.18
N ALA A 42 8.50 -15.35 23.30
CA ALA A 42 8.04 -14.19 22.53
C ALA A 42 7.37 -13.15 23.43
N VAL A 43 7.65 -11.87 23.18
CA VAL A 43 7.05 -10.76 23.94
C VAL A 43 5.74 -10.33 23.31
N HIS A 44 4.80 -9.85 24.12
CA HIS A 44 3.58 -9.22 23.58
C HIS A 44 3.89 -7.79 23.10
N ALA A 45 3.43 -7.44 21.90
CA ALA A 45 3.65 -6.13 21.28
C ALA A 45 2.53 -5.77 20.29
N ASP A 46 2.54 -4.53 19.79
CA ASP A 46 1.56 -4.05 18.80
C ASP A 46 1.79 -4.59 17.38
N ILE A 47 2.92 -5.26 17.14
CA ILE A 47 3.30 -5.90 15.89
C ILE A 47 3.74 -7.34 16.15
N ASN A 48 3.57 -8.20 15.15
CA ASN A 48 4.09 -9.55 15.14
C ASN A 48 5.47 -9.56 14.48
N VAL A 49 6.47 -10.17 15.11
CA VAL A 49 7.80 -10.33 14.51
C VAL A 49 8.29 -11.73 14.83
N LYS A 50 8.49 -12.54 13.81
CA LYS A 50 9.07 -13.86 14.00
C LYS A 50 10.56 -13.74 14.33
N LYS A 51 10.96 -14.33 15.45
CA LYS A 51 12.36 -14.50 15.86
C LYS A 51 13.21 -15.05 14.71
N ILE A 52 14.45 -14.55 14.58
CA ILE A 52 15.47 -15.11 13.70
C ILE A 52 16.32 -16.07 14.53
N GLU A 53 16.31 -17.34 14.14
CA GLU A 53 17.11 -18.36 14.83
C GLU A 53 18.60 -18.15 14.57
N ASN A 54 19.39 -18.37 15.62
CA ASN A 54 20.85 -18.23 15.60
C ASN A 54 21.37 -16.85 15.16
N LEU A 55 20.59 -15.78 15.34
CA LEU A 55 21.04 -14.42 15.06
C LEU A 55 22.24 -14.03 15.95
N PRO A 56 23.42 -13.71 15.38
CA PRO A 56 24.61 -13.36 16.16
C PRO A 56 24.34 -12.24 17.16
N THR A 57 24.91 -12.33 18.37
CA THR A 57 24.66 -11.34 19.44
C THR A 57 25.10 -9.93 19.07
N ASP A 58 26.06 -9.82 18.17
CA ASP A 58 26.66 -8.61 17.63
C ASP A 58 26.15 -8.25 16.22
N PHE A 59 25.15 -8.98 15.69
CA PHE A 59 24.48 -8.63 14.44
C PHE A 59 24.02 -7.16 14.46
N ILE A 60 24.34 -6.45 13.39
CA ILE A 60 24.10 -5.02 13.25
C ILE A 60 22.63 -4.77 12.92
N GLY A 61 21.95 -4.02 13.79
CA GLY A 61 20.69 -3.35 13.50
C GLY A 61 20.94 -1.86 13.55
N GLY A 62 21.29 -1.27 12.41
CA GLY A 62 21.75 0.10 12.28
C GLY A 62 20.73 1.03 11.65
N ALA A 63 20.80 2.33 11.95
CA ALA A 63 19.94 3.34 11.34
C ALA A 63 20.77 4.47 10.70
N ASP A 64 20.48 4.84 9.46
CA ASP A 64 20.98 6.10 8.89
C ASP A 64 20.04 7.23 9.26
N ILE A 65 20.50 8.16 10.10
CA ILE A 65 19.68 9.30 10.56
C ILE A 65 20.32 10.63 10.19
N SER A 66 21.00 10.71 9.05
CA SER A 66 21.85 11.88 8.79
C SER A 66 21.06 13.17 8.54
N SER A 67 19.75 13.09 8.26
CA SER A 67 18.84 14.26 8.17
C SER A 67 18.55 14.91 9.54
N MET A 68 18.76 14.19 10.66
CA MET A 68 18.17 14.50 11.96
C MET A 68 18.49 15.91 12.48
N MET A 69 19.72 16.41 12.32
CA MET A 69 20.08 17.76 12.81
C MET A 69 19.31 18.85 12.07
N SER A 70 19.12 18.70 10.77
CA SER A 70 18.35 19.66 9.97
C SER A 70 16.86 19.62 10.32
N LEU A 71 16.35 18.46 10.72
CA LEU A 71 14.97 18.32 11.21
C LEU A 71 14.80 19.03 12.57
N GLU A 72 15.70 18.77 13.53
CA GLU A 72 15.68 19.46 14.83
C GLU A 72 15.79 20.98 14.68
N GLU A 73 16.69 21.46 13.83
CA GLU A 73 16.83 22.89 13.50
C GLU A 73 15.56 23.46 12.84
N SER A 74 14.81 22.63 12.11
CA SER A 74 13.51 22.99 11.53
C SER A 74 12.34 22.95 12.53
N GLY A 75 12.60 22.52 13.77
CA GLY A 75 11.64 22.44 14.87
C GLY A 75 10.96 21.07 15.05
N VAL A 76 11.46 20.02 14.39
CA VAL A 76 10.97 18.65 14.59
C VAL A 76 11.38 18.14 15.97
N SER A 77 10.52 17.33 16.59
CA SER A 77 10.81 16.64 17.85
C SER A 77 10.33 15.20 17.76
N PHE A 78 11.13 14.26 18.25
CA PHE A 78 10.80 12.84 18.28
C PHE A 78 10.21 12.45 19.63
N LYS A 79 9.33 11.47 19.63
CA LYS A 79 8.60 10.99 20.81
C LYS A 79 8.64 9.47 20.86
N ASP A 80 8.60 8.92 22.07
CA ASP A 80 8.35 7.51 22.28
C ASP A 80 6.90 7.11 21.89
N ALA A 81 6.58 5.82 21.99
CA ALA A 81 5.24 5.31 21.66
C ALA A 81 4.13 5.86 22.57
N ASN A 82 4.46 6.44 23.73
CA ASN A 82 3.52 7.07 24.65
C ASN A 82 3.35 8.58 24.38
N GLY A 83 4.03 9.12 23.36
CA GLY A 83 4.00 10.54 23.01
C GLY A 83 4.94 11.42 23.85
N THR A 84 5.88 10.84 24.60
CA THR A 84 6.87 11.59 25.39
C THR A 84 8.07 11.97 24.52
N THR A 85 8.37 13.27 24.41
CA THR A 85 9.53 13.77 23.66
C THR A 85 10.85 13.25 24.25
N GLU A 86 11.74 12.75 23.40
CA GLU A 86 13.03 12.18 23.78
C GLU A 86 14.08 12.35 22.66
N ASP A 87 15.36 12.26 23.01
CA ASP A 87 16.47 12.27 22.04
C ASP A 87 16.41 11.05 21.09
N LEU A 88 16.56 11.29 19.78
CA LEU A 88 16.45 10.24 18.76
C LEU A 88 17.47 9.10 18.98
N PHE A 89 18.71 9.38 19.40
CA PHE A 89 19.71 8.34 19.63
C PHE A 89 19.33 7.47 20.82
N LYS A 90 18.75 8.06 21.87
CA LYS A 90 18.20 7.31 23.00
C LYS A 90 17.01 6.45 22.58
N LEU A 91 16.07 6.98 21.79
CA LEU A 91 14.94 6.21 21.26
C LEU A 91 15.42 5.02 20.43
N LEU A 92 16.41 5.20 19.55
CA LEU A 92 17.04 4.10 18.81
C LEU A 92 17.68 3.08 19.79
N LYS A 93 18.47 3.54 20.76
CA LYS A 93 19.13 2.62 21.69
C LYS A 93 18.14 1.76 22.49
N ASP A 94 17.08 2.39 23.01
CA ASP A 94 16.06 1.72 23.84
C ASP A 94 15.25 0.70 23.02
N ASN A 95 15.15 0.88 21.70
CA ASN A 95 14.46 0.00 20.77
C ASN A 95 15.36 -1.06 20.12
N GLY A 96 16.59 -1.23 20.61
CA GLY A 96 17.48 -2.34 20.23
C GLY A 96 18.41 -2.06 19.06
N TRP A 97 18.44 -0.83 18.55
CA TRP A 97 19.43 -0.41 17.55
C TRP A 97 20.82 -0.34 18.20
N ASN A 98 21.86 -0.69 17.45
CA ASN A 98 23.24 -0.75 17.97
C ASN A 98 24.27 0.02 17.12
N TYR A 99 23.83 0.61 16.01
CA TYR A 99 24.66 1.37 15.09
C TYR A 99 23.92 2.58 14.53
N VAL A 100 24.67 3.63 14.20
CA VAL A 100 24.22 4.75 13.38
C VAL A 100 25.11 4.89 12.17
N ARG A 101 24.51 5.02 10.99
CA ARG A 101 25.19 5.39 9.74
C ARG A 101 25.03 6.89 9.51
N LEU A 102 26.11 7.55 9.08
CA LEU A 102 26.12 8.98 8.78
C LEU A 102 26.76 9.23 7.43
N ARG A 103 25.98 9.72 6.45
CA ARG A 103 26.54 10.22 5.19
C ARG A 103 27.38 11.48 5.41
N VAL A 104 28.46 11.63 4.66
CA VAL A 104 29.38 12.75 4.76
C VAL A 104 29.72 13.25 3.35
N TRP A 105 29.26 14.47 3.06
CA TRP A 105 29.65 15.24 1.90
C TRP A 105 30.88 16.10 2.19
N ASN A 106 31.65 16.40 1.13
CA ASN A 106 32.85 17.21 1.22
C ASN A 106 32.51 18.67 1.55
N ASP A 107 31.69 19.30 0.73
CA ASP A 107 31.24 20.69 0.90
C ASP A 107 29.82 20.89 0.35
N PRO A 108 28.76 20.54 1.12
CA PRO A 108 27.37 20.60 0.67
C PRO A 108 26.76 22.02 0.73
N PHE A 109 27.55 23.03 0.39
CA PHE A 109 27.17 24.43 0.42
C PHE A 109 27.57 25.15 -0.86
N THR A 110 26.84 26.21 -1.18
CA THR A 110 27.27 27.23 -2.13
C THR A 110 28.40 28.08 -1.56
N ALA A 111 29.07 28.86 -2.41
CA ALA A 111 30.13 29.78 -1.97
C ALA A 111 29.65 30.85 -0.97
N ASP A 112 28.37 31.21 -0.98
CA ASP A 112 27.73 32.12 -0.01
C ASP A 112 27.14 31.41 1.23
N GLY A 113 27.35 30.11 1.36
CA GLY A 113 27.02 29.33 2.55
C GLY A 113 25.60 28.78 2.58
N GLN A 114 24.87 28.75 1.47
CA GLN A 114 23.55 28.13 1.39
C GLN A 114 23.70 26.62 1.28
N GLY A 115 23.08 25.88 2.19
CA GLY A 115 23.13 24.42 2.20
C GLY A 115 22.38 23.81 1.02
N TYR A 116 22.91 22.74 0.44
CA TYR A 116 22.28 21.99 -0.66
C TYR A 116 21.07 21.15 -0.23
N GLY A 117 20.80 21.02 1.06
CA GLY A 117 19.71 20.20 1.60
C GLY A 117 20.19 18.82 2.02
N GLY A 118 19.26 17.88 2.16
CA GLY A 118 19.53 16.49 2.51
C GLY A 118 20.26 16.31 3.85
N GLY A 119 20.05 17.24 4.80
CA GLY A 119 20.74 17.28 6.08
C GLY A 119 21.99 18.19 6.12
N ASN A 120 22.45 18.69 4.98
CA ASN A 120 23.67 19.51 4.83
C ASN A 120 24.92 18.85 5.44
N VAL A 121 25.03 17.52 5.37
CA VAL A 121 25.91 16.74 6.24
C VAL A 121 27.38 16.80 5.79
N ASN A 122 28.11 17.80 6.25
CA ASN A 122 29.56 17.87 6.16
C ASN A 122 30.23 17.14 7.34
N ALA A 123 31.57 17.08 7.34
CA ALA A 123 32.35 16.44 8.40
C ALA A 123 32.04 16.97 9.82
N ASP A 124 31.77 18.27 9.98
CA ASP A 124 31.49 18.88 11.29
C ASP A 124 30.11 18.49 11.83
N ARG A 125 29.07 18.49 10.98
CA ARG A 125 27.73 18.01 11.36
C ARG A 125 27.74 16.51 11.64
N ALA A 126 28.44 15.73 10.81
CA ALA A 126 28.63 14.30 11.06
C ALA A 126 29.34 14.05 12.41
N LEU A 127 30.35 14.84 12.77
CA LEU A 127 31.01 14.74 14.08
C LEU A 127 30.06 15.03 15.24
N ALA A 128 29.18 16.02 15.11
CA ALA A 128 28.21 16.38 16.14
C ALA A 128 27.21 15.23 16.38
N MET A 129 26.68 14.63 15.31
CA MET A 129 25.81 13.45 15.40
C MET A 129 26.55 12.23 15.95
N ALA A 130 27.78 11.98 15.49
CA ALA A 130 28.57 10.83 15.90
C ALA A 130 28.92 10.85 17.41
N LYS A 131 29.13 12.03 17.99
CA LYS A 131 29.28 12.20 19.44
C LYS A 131 28.01 11.82 20.20
N ARG A 132 26.83 12.21 19.69
CA ARG A 132 25.53 11.84 20.30
C ARG A 132 25.29 10.34 20.20
N ALA A 133 25.57 9.72 19.05
CA ALA A 133 25.52 8.26 18.89
C ALA A 133 26.40 7.54 19.92
N THR A 134 27.67 7.95 20.04
CA THR A 134 28.60 7.34 21.00
C THR A 134 28.11 7.52 22.45
N ALA A 135 27.59 8.69 22.80
CA ALA A 135 27.05 8.96 24.13
C ALA A 135 25.82 8.10 24.47
N ALA A 136 25.01 7.75 23.47
CA ALA A 136 23.89 6.81 23.61
C ALA A 136 24.33 5.32 23.59
N GLY A 137 25.62 5.03 23.38
CA GLY A 137 26.13 3.67 23.29
C GLY A 137 25.82 2.98 21.96
N LEU A 138 25.77 3.75 20.87
CA LEU A 138 25.65 3.30 19.49
C LEU A 138 27.01 3.46 18.79
N LYS A 139 27.42 2.44 18.03
CA LYS A 139 28.60 2.54 17.15
C LYS A 139 28.29 3.42 15.93
N VAL A 140 29.32 3.96 15.29
CA VAL A 140 29.18 4.83 14.12
C VAL A 140 29.79 4.19 12.87
N LEU A 141 29.01 4.18 11.78
CA LEU A 141 29.46 3.97 10.41
C LEU A 141 29.56 5.35 9.74
N VAL A 142 30.78 5.75 9.35
CA VAL A 142 31.00 7.00 8.60
C VAL A 142 30.98 6.69 7.11
N ASP A 143 29.98 7.21 6.39
CA ASP A 143 29.83 7.01 4.96
C ASP A 143 30.32 8.23 4.17
N PHE A 144 31.52 8.11 3.60
CA PHE A 144 32.06 9.14 2.74
C PHE A 144 31.53 8.98 1.31
N HIS A 145 30.70 9.93 0.88
CA HIS A 145 30.23 9.99 -0.50
C HIS A 145 31.34 10.37 -1.49
N TYR A 146 32.35 11.11 -1.02
CA TYR A 146 33.38 11.76 -1.86
C TYR A 146 32.77 12.61 -2.99
N SER A 147 31.71 13.32 -2.65
CA SER A 147 30.98 14.28 -3.47
C SER A 147 30.50 15.42 -2.56
N ASP A 148 30.11 16.55 -3.13
CA ASP A 148 29.49 17.64 -2.37
C ASP A 148 27.99 17.43 -2.15
N PHE A 149 27.38 16.44 -2.82
CA PHE A 149 25.97 16.12 -2.68
C PHE A 149 25.71 14.63 -2.91
N TRP A 150 24.44 14.23 -3.04
CA TRP A 150 24.04 12.83 -3.24
C TRP A 150 24.94 12.08 -4.22
N ALA A 151 25.39 10.89 -3.80
CA ALA A 151 26.19 9.99 -4.61
C ALA A 151 25.44 8.65 -4.73
N ASP A 152 25.11 8.24 -5.94
CA ASP A 152 24.31 7.06 -6.30
C ASP A 152 24.78 6.52 -7.67
N PRO A 153 24.17 5.48 -8.28
CA PRO A 153 24.62 4.95 -9.57
C PRO A 153 24.63 5.97 -10.73
N GLY A 154 23.74 6.97 -10.69
CA GLY A 154 23.64 8.03 -11.70
C GLY A 154 24.47 9.27 -11.36
N LYS A 155 24.71 9.53 -10.07
CA LYS A 155 25.38 10.74 -9.56
C LYS A 155 26.66 10.35 -8.81
N GLN A 156 27.82 10.67 -9.38
CA GLN A 156 29.14 10.47 -8.76
C GLN A 156 30.03 11.68 -9.06
N GLN A 157 29.50 12.88 -8.87
CA GLN A 157 30.16 14.14 -9.22
C GLN A 157 31.42 14.36 -8.38
N VAL A 158 32.44 14.95 -8.99
CA VAL A 158 33.67 15.38 -8.30
C VAL A 158 33.36 16.55 -7.35
N PRO A 159 33.85 16.56 -6.09
CA PRO A 159 33.75 17.71 -5.19
C PRO A 159 34.25 19.01 -5.82
N LYS A 160 33.63 20.15 -5.47
CA LYS A 160 34.01 21.49 -5.99
C LYS A 160 35.50 21.76 -5.79
N ALA A 161 36.04 21.43 -4.62
CA ALA A 161 37.46 21.61 -4.28
C ALA A 161 38.42 20.81 -5.18
N TRP A 162 37.93 19.75 -5.84
CA TRP A 162 38.75 18.83 -6.65
C TRP A 162 38.59 19.05 -8.16
N LYS A 163 37.70 19.98 -8.56
CA LYS A 163 37.40 20.28 -9.98
C LYS A 163 38.63 20.61 -10.83
N SER A 164 39.66 21.25 -10.26
CA SER A 164 40.88 21.61 -10.99
C SER A 164 41.68 20.41 -11.52
N PHE A 165 41.42 19.21 -11.00
CA PHE A 165 42.05 17.96 -11.43
C PHE A 165 41.01 16.87 -11.71
N ASN A 166 39.81 17.26 -12.16
CA ASN A 166 38.77 16.31 -12.54
C ASN A 166 39.28 15.29 -13.58
N GLY A 167 39.03 14.00 -13.33
CA GLY A 167 39.52 12.89 -14.15
C GLY A 167 40.96 12.46 -13.87
N ASP A 168 41.74 13.21 -13.08
CA ASP A 168 43.09 12.82 -12.65
C ASP A 168 43.00 11.87 -11.44
N THR A 169 43.12 10.57 -11.71
CA THR A 169 42.97 9.54 -10.68
C THR A 169 43.98 9.67 -9.54
N ALA A 170 45.23 10.00 -9.83
CA ALA A 170 46.28 10.07 -8.81
C ALA A 170 46.03 11.23 -7.83
N LYS A 171 45.71 12.43 -8.36
CA LYS A 171 45.37 13.58 -7.51
C LYS A 171 44.07 13.38 -6.73
N THR A 172 43.09 12.71 -7.35
CA THR A 172 41.84 12.36 -6.66
C THR A 172 42.09 11.37 -5.52
N ALA A 173 42.95 10.37 -5.72
CA ALA A 173 43.35 9.44 -4.68
C ALA A 173 44.03 10.16 -3.51
N ASP A 174 44.98 11.07 -3.78
CA ASP A 174 45.63 11.87 -2.74
C ASP A 174 44.64 12.74 -1.97
N ALA A 175 43.68 13.36 -2.67
CA ALA A 175 42.64 14.18 -2.05
C ALA A 175 41.71 13.36 -1.16
N VAL A 176 41.28 12.18 -1.61
CA VAL A 176 40.50 11.21 -0.84
C VAL A 176 41.25 10.78 0.41
N TYR A 177 42.50 10.31 0.28
CA TYR A 177 43.31 9.92 1.44
C TYR A 177 43.40 11.03 2.49
N ASN A 178 43.73 12.26 2.07
CA ASN A 178 43.89 13.38 2.99
C ASN A 178 42.57 13.76 3.68
N TYR A 179 41.47 13.83 2.93
CA TYR A 179 40.15 14.17 3.47
C TYR A 179 39.66 13.13 4.48
N THR A 180 39.76 11.84 4.14
CA THR A 180 39.38 10.73 5.02
C THR A 180 40.25 10.73 6.28
N LYS A 181 41.57 10.87 6.14
CA LYS A 181 42.50 10.88 7.27
C LYS A 181 42.23 12.05 8.21
N GLN A 182 42.01 13.25 7.68
CA GLN A 182 41.71 14.44 8.48
C GLN A 182 40.41 14.25 9.25
N THR A 183 39.33 13.89 8.56
CA THR A 183 38.00 13.72 9.17
C THR A 183 38.02 12.67 10.27
N LEU A 184 38.55 11.47 9.98
CA LEU A 184 38.62 10.39 10.98
C LEU A 184 39.55 10.72 12.15
N THR A 185 40.61 11.50 11.94
CA THR A 185 41.47 11.96 13.03
C THR A 185 40.70 12.86 13.97
N THR A 186 39.87 13.76 13.45
CA THR A 186 38.98 14.60 14.25
C THR A 186 37.98 13.76 15.05
N PHE A 187 37.37 12.75 14.42
CA PHE A 187 36.42 11.84 15.09
C PHE A 187 37.09 11.03 16.21
N LYS A 188 38.26 10.47 15.94
CA LYS A 188 39.08 9.75 16.92
C LYS A 188 39.44 10.64 18.10
N ASN A 189 39.91 11.85 17.85
CA ASN A 189 40.29 12.81 18.90
C ASN A 189 39.09 13.26 19.75
N ALA A 190 37.89 13.22 19.17
CA ALA A 190 36.63 13.48 19.86
C ALA A 190 36.09 12.27 20.64
N GLY A 191 36.76 11.12 20.58
CA GLY A 191 36.34 9.90 21.28
C GLY A 191 35.10 9.23 20.68
N VAL A 192 34.84 9.42 19.38
CA VAL A 192 33.74 8.75 18.68
C VAL A 192 34.05 7.27 18.51
N ASP A 193 33.09 6.40 18.82
CA ASP A 193 33.19 4.95 18.60
C ASP A 193 32.86 4.58 17.14
N VAL A 194 33.79 4.91 16.25
CA VAL A 194 33.70 4.54 14.83
C VAL A 194 34.08 3.07 14.67
N GLY A 195 33.09 2.24 14.37
CA GLY A 195 33.31 0.81 14.14
C GLY A 195 33.42 0.43 12.66
N MET A 196 32.98 1.29 11.74
CA MET A 196 33.05 1.04 10.30
C MET A 196 33.17 2.35 9.50
N VAL A 197 33.85 2.30 8.36
CA VAL A 197 33.95 3.41 7.41
C VAL A 197 33.62 2.90 6.01
N GLN A 198 32.68 3.56 5.35
CA GLN A 198 32.31 3.29 3.96
C GLN A 198 33.06 4.23 3.02
N VAL A 199 33.76 3.65 2.04
CA VAL A 199 34.61 4.37 1.08
C VAL A 199 33.87 4.51 -0.24
N GLY A 200 32.99 5.52 -0.30
CA GLY A 200 32.11 5.77 -1.44
C GLY A 200 30.72 5.15 -1.23
N ASN A 201 29.68 5.83 -1.72
CA ASN A 201 28.30 5.38 -1.67
C ASN A 201 27.82 4.88 -3.04
N GLU A 202 27.21 3.69 -3.08
CA GLU A 202 26.62 3.07 -4.28
C GLU A 202 27.48 3.21 -5.55
N THR A 203 28.76 2.87 -5.43
CA THR A 203 29.82 3.13 -6.41
C THR A 203 29.82 2.14 -7.59
N ASN A 204 28.64 1.88 -8.16
CA ASN A 204 28.41 0.85 -9.18
C ASN A 204 29.28 1.00 -10.42
N SER A 205 29.68 2.23 -10.78
CA SER A 205 30.50 2.50 -11.96
C SER A 205 31.51 3.63 -11.83
N LYS A 206 31.40 4.46 -10.78
CA LYS A 206 32.24 5.64 -10.53
C LYS A 206 32.35 5.93 -9.03
N ILE A 207 33.38 6.68 -8.67
CA ILE A 207 33.58 7.30 -7.33
C ILE A 207 34.32 8.62 -7.51
N ALA A 208 33.84 9.71 -6.90
CA ALA A 208 34.45 11.04 -6.98
C ALA A 208 34.78 11.51 -8.43
N GLY A 209 33.91 11.19 -9.39
CA GLY A 209 34.09 11.48 -10.82
C GLY A 209 35.00 10.52 -11.58
N ILE A 210 35.69 9.60 -10.90
CA ILE A 210 36.60 8.63 -11.49
C ILE A 210 35.85 7.36 -11.88
N SER A 211 35.99 6.96 -13.15
CA SER A 211 35.41 5.72 -13.71
C SER A 211 36.47 4.68 -14.03
N GLY A 212 36.03 3.44 -14.19
CA GLY A 212 36.86 2.31 -14.62
C GLY A 212 37.55 1.64 -13.43
N TRP A 213 37.39 0.32 -13.33
CA TRP A 213 37.75 -0.44 -12.13
C TRP A 213 39.18 -0.26 -11.64
N LYS A 214 40.17 -0.20 -12.55
CA LYS A 214 41.57 0.06 -12.18
C LYS A 214 41.75 1.40 -11.47
N ASN A 215 41.08 2.43 -11.95
CA ASN A 215 41.21 3.78 -11.42
C ASN A 215 40.38 3.94 -10.14
N MET A 216 39.16 3.41 -10.12
CA MET A 216 38.32 3.36 -8.92
C MET A 216 39.03 2.63 -7.77
N ALA A 217 39.72 1.52 -8.06
CA ALA A 217 40.52 0.79 -7.07
C ALA A 217 41.62 1.63 -6.43
N GLN A 218 42.21 2.59 -7.15
CA GLN A 218 43.17 3.54 -6.56
C GLN A 218 42.49 4.47 -5.56
N ILE A 219 41.26 4.91 -5.86
CA ILE A 219 40.48 5.75 -4.96
C ILE A 219 40.05 4.99 -3.71
N PHE A 220 39.53 3.76 -3.88
CA PHE A 220 39.16 2.89 -2.77
C PHE A 220 40.34 2.60 -1.84
N ASN A 221 41.50 2.24 -2.40
CA ASN A 221 42.70 1.98 -1.62
C ASN A 221 43.23 3.23 -0.90
N ALA A 222 43.07 4.42 -1.47
CA ALA A 222 43.46 5.66 -0.81
C ALA A 222 42.60 5.95 0.42
N GLY A 223 41.28 5.79 0.30
CA GLY A 223 40.36 5.91 1.44
C GLY A 223 40.62 4.83 2.49
N SER A 224 40.73 3.56 2.07
CA SER A 224 41.05 2.43 2.95
C SER A 224 42.35 2.65 3.73
N LYS A 225 43.43 3.05 3.06
CA LYS A 225 44.71 3.36 3.69
C LYS A 225 44.57 4.41 4.80
N ALA A 226 43.78 5.46 4.58
CA ALA A 226 43.52 6.47 5.61
C ALA A 226 42.77 5.86 6.82
N VAL A 227 41.77 5.00 6.59
CA VAL A 227 41.07 4.28 7.66
C VAL A 227 42.04 3.43 8.46
N ARG A 228 42.84 2.57 7.80
CA ARG A 228 43.82 1.69 8.45
C ARG A 228 44.81 2.44 9.33
N GLU A 229 45.27 3.62 8.89
CA GLU A 229 46.23 4.42 9.65
C GLU A 229 45.62 5.11 10.88
N VAL A 230 44.37 5.57 10.80
CA VAL A 230 43.74 6.35 11.88
C VAL A 230 42.98 5.45 12.86
N LEU A 231 42.20 4.51 12.32
CA LEU A 231 41.27 3.64 13.04
C LEU A 231 41.48 2.18 12.59
N PRO A 232 42.61 1.54 12.96
CA PRO A 232 42.93 0.19 12.50
C PRO A 232 41.92 -0.90 12.94
N GLY A 233 41.08 -0.62 13.94
CA GLY A 233 40.01 -1.52 14.37
C GLY A 233 38.65 -1.29 13.69
N ALA A 234 38.52 -0.24 12.87
CA ALA A 234 37.29 -0.01 12.10
C ALA A 234 37.31 -0.84 10.82
N LYS A 235 36.17 -1.46 10.48
CA LYS A 235 36.00 -2.18 9.21
C LYS A 235 35.91 -1.20 8.04
N VAL A 236 36.52 -1.54 6.91
CA VAL A 236 36.43 -0.78 5.65
C VAL A 236 35.37 -1.42 4.75
N ALA A 237 34.32 -0.67 4.42
CA ALA A 237 33.22 -1.12 3.56
C ALA A 237 33.27 -0.47 2.18
N ILE A 238 32.99 -1.24 1.13
CA ILE A 238 32.73 -0.73 -0.23
C ILE A 238 31.27 -1.01 -0.57
N HIS A 239 30.53 0.04 -0.96
CA HIS A 239 29.09 -0.03 -1.14
C HIS A 239 28.65 -0.02 -2.60
N PHE A 240 27.77 -0.96 -2.94
CA PHE A 240 27.11 -1.11 -4.24
C PHE A 240 25.60 -1.27 -4.08
N THR A 241 24.86 -1.24 -5.19
CA THR A 241 23.40 -1.41 -5.23
C THR A 241 23.00 -2.22 -6.47
N ASN A 242 21.69 -2.41 -6.69
CA ASN A 242 21.12 -3.22 -7.75
C ASN A 242 21.52 -4.72 -7.75
N PRO A 243 21.30 -5.47 -6.65
CA PRO A 243 21.62 -6.91 -6.60
C PRO A 243 20.81 -7.74 -7.61
N GLU A 244 19.66 -7.27 -8.11
CA GLU A 244 18.83 -7.93 -9.12
C GLU A 244 19.55 -8.11 -10.47
N LYS A 245 20.59 -7.30 -10.74
CA LYS A 245 21.42 -7.42 -11.95
C LYS A 245 22.38 -8.61 -11.91
N LYS A 246 22.50 -9.27 -10.76
CA LYS A 246 23.30 -10.50 -10.56
C LYS A 246 24.78 -10.36 -10.94
N ASP A 247 25.36 -9.17 -10.75
CA ASP A 247 26.72 -8.82 -11.14
C ASP A 247 27.66 -8.55 -9.95
N TYR A 248 27.24 -8.88 -8.72
CA TYR A 248 28.04 -8.62 -7.50
C TYR A 248 29.36 -9.38 -7.52
N LEU A 249 29.34 -10.63 -7.97
CA LEU A 249 30.57 -11.41 -8.12
C LEU A 249 31.53 -10.78 -9.13
N THR A 250 31.02 -10.21 -10.22
CA THR A 250 31.86 -9.50 -11.22
C THR A 250 32.48 -8.22 -10.65
N ARG A 251 31.75 -7.51 -9.78
CA ARG A 251 32.30 -6.35 -9.05
C ARG A 251 33.38 -6.78 -8.07
N ALA A 252 33.12 -7.82 -7.27
CA ALA A 252 34.10 -8.37 -6.34
C ALA A 252 35.36 -8.91 -7.05
N ASP A 253 35.20 -9.58 -8.20
CA ASP A 253 36.29 -9.99 -9.09
C ASP A 253 37.17 -8.80 -9.49
N SER A 254 36.56 -7.66 -9.81
CA SER A 254 37.27 -6.44 -10.18
C SER A 254 38.02 -5.83 -8.99
N LEU A 255 37.40 -5.78 -7.80
CA LEU A 255 38.07 -5.31 -6.58
C LEU A 255 39.29 -6.17 -6.24
N ASN A 256 39.15 -7.50 -6.33
CA ASN A 256 40.24 -8.44 -6.11
C ASN A 256 41.35 -8.31 -7.17
N GLN A 257 40.99 -8.21 -8.46
CA GLN A 257 41.95 -8.05 -9.56
C GLN A 257 42.90 -6.86 -9.34
N TYR A 258 42.39 -5.77 -8.76
CA TYR A 258 43.16 -4.55 -8.50
C TYR A 258 43.62 -4.41 -7.06
N ASN A 259 43.56 -5.48 -6.26
CA ASN A 259 44.01 -5.54 -4.87
C ASN A 259 43.43 -4.40 -4.02
N VAL A 260 42.12 -4.20 -4.05
CA VAL A 260 41.45 -3.27 -3.12
C VAL A 260 41.46 -3.86 -1.71
N ASP A 261 42.01 -3.12 -0.75
CA ASP A 261 41.97 -3.47 0.68
C ASP A 261 40.63 -3.02 1.28
N TYR A 262 39.77 -3.99 1.59
CA TYR A 262 38.50 -3.77 2.26
C TYR A 262 38.08 -5.03 3.04
N ASP A 263 37.20 -4.83 4.02
CA ASP A 263 36.68 -5.91 4.88
C ASP A 263 35.26 -6.31 4.44
N VAL A 264 34.41 -5.33 4.14
CA VAL A 264 32.96 -5.53 3.94
C VAL A 264 32.53 -5.18 2.51
N PHE A 265 31.86 -6.10 1.83
CA PHE A 265 31.10 -5.82 0.61
C PHE A 265 29.65 -5.48 0.98
N ALA A 266 29.27 -4.21 0.82
CA ALA A 266 27.95 -3.72 1.23
C ALA A 266 27.00 -3.55 0.05
N SER A 267 25.71 -3.72 0.31
CA SER A 267 24.63 -3.63 -0.67
C SER A 267 23.48 -2.73 -0.19
N SER A 268 22.93 -1.88 -1.05
CA SER A 268 21.56 -1.39 -0.85
C SER A 268 20.55 -2.45 -1.28
N TYR A 269 19.46 -2.58 -0.54
CA TYR A 269 18.35 -3.45 -0.87
C TYR A 269 17.01 -2.74 -0.58
N TYR A 270 16.33 -2.31 -1.64
CA TYR A 270 15.01 -1.72 -1.59
C TYR A 270 14.05 -2.67 -2.32
N PRO A 271 13.11 -3.36 -1.64
CA PRO A 271 12.39 -4.48 -2.23
C PRO A 271 11.53 -4.10 -3.46
N PHE A 272 11.17 -2.82 -3.57
CA PHE A 272 10.42 -2.27 -4.71
C PHE A 272 11.22 -2.23 -6.03
N TRP A 273 12.56 -2.35 -6.01
CA TRP A 273 13.38 -2.40 -7.23
C TRP A 273 14.40 -3.54 -7.26
N HIS A 274 14.88 -4.01 -6.11
CA HIS A 274 16.10 -4.82 -6.01
C HIS A 274 15.88 -6.34 -6.02
N GLY A 275 14.69 -6.77 -6.46
CA GLY A 275 14.34 -8.19 -6.56
C GLY A 275 14.14 -8.85 -5.20
N THR A 276 14.27 -10.18 -5.13
CA THR A 276 13.91 -10.95 -3.93
C THR A 276 15.06 -11.08 -2.92
N THR A 277 14.72 -11.35 -1.66
CA THR A 277 15.68 -11.62 -0.57
C THR A 277 16.51 -12.87 -0.83
N GLU A 278 15.99 -13.86 -1.56
CA GLU A 278 16.76 -15.04 -1.99
C GLU A 278 17.87 -14.64 -2.96
N ASN A 279 17.58 -13.76 -3.93
CA ASN A 279 18.59 -13.23 -4.84
C ASN A 279 19.65 -12.43 -4.08
N LEU A 280 19.24 -11.56 -3.16
CA LEU A 280 20.16 -10.81 -2.29
C LEU A 280 21.11 -11.76 -1.55
N THR A 281 20.56 -12.77 -0.87
CA THR A 281 21.33 -13.78 -0.12
C THR A 281 22.32 -14.48 -1.04
N GLN A 282 21.88 -14.90 -2.23
CA GLN A 282 22.75 -15.59 -3.21
C GLN A 282 23.91 -14.69 -3.67
N GLN A 283 23.64 -13.43 -4.00
CA GLN A 283 24.66 -12.50 -4.49
C GLN A 283 25.71 -12.20 -3.42
N LEU A 284 25.28 -11.88 -2.19
CA LEU A 284 26.19 -11.57 -1.09
C LEU A 284 26.98 -12.81 -0.65
N LYS A 285 26.31 -13.97 -0.50
CA LYS A 285 26.98 -15.22 -0.13
C LYS A 285 28.03 -15.65 -1.16
N ALA A 286 27.80 -15.41 -2.45
CA ALA A 286 28.81 -15.69 -3.48
C ALA A 286 30.08 -14.85 -3.31
N VAL A 287 29.95 -13.60 -2.87
CA VAL A 287 31.09 -12.74 -2.56
C VAL A 287 31.81 -13.24 -1.31
N ALA A 288 31.09 -13.51 -0.22
CA ALA A 288 31.65 -14.03 1.03
C ALA A 288 32.43 -15.33 0.81
N GLN A 289 31.84 -16.30 0.12
CA GLN A 289 32.46 -17.60 -0.17
C GLN A 289 33.74 -17.53 -1.00
N ARG A 290 33.79 -16.63 -1.98
CA ARG A 290 34.91 -16.56 -2.93
C ARG A 290 36.06 -15.71 -2.42
N TYR A 291 35.73 -14.64 -1.68
CA TYR A 291 36.69 -13.60 -1.32
C TYR A 291 36.92 -13.49 0.19
N HIS A 292 36.22 -14.28 1.00
CA HIS A 292 36.30 -14.26 2.47
C HIS A 292 36.12 -12.82 2.97
N LYS A 293 35.01 -12.23 2.53
CA LYS A 293 34.60 -10.87 2.88
C LYS A 293 33.33 -10.94 3.68
N ASP A 294 33.29 -10.11 4.71
CA ASP A 294 32.05 -9.75 5.35
C ASP A 294 31.10 -9.10 4.34
N VAL A 295 29.81 -9.22 4.60
CA VAL A 295 28.75 -8.68 3.77
C VAL A 295 27.64 -8.11 4.63
N MET A 296 26.99 -7.05 4.14
CA MET A 296 25.90 -6.40 4.84
C MET A 296 24.95 -5.69 3.89
N VAL A 297 23.77 -5.33 4.40
CA VAL A 297 22.88 -4.37 3.76
C VAL A 297 23.11 -3.00 4.39
N ALA A 298 23.62 -2.04 3.61
CA ALA A 298 23.92 -0.67 4.07
C ALA A 298 22.71 0.27 4.00
N GLU A 299 21.73 -0.06 3.16
CA GLU A 299 20.50 0.72 3.01
C GLU A 299 19.32 -0.19 2.70
N THR A 300 18.22 0.01 3.43
CA THR A 300 16.93 -0.62 3.17
C THR A 300 15.82 0.21 3.83
N SER A 301 14.59 0.13 3.31
CA SER A 301 13.43 0.79 3.91
C SER A 301 12.13 0.26 3.30
N TRP A 302 11.02 0.50 4.01
CA TRP A 302 9.68 0.19 3.52
C TRP A 302 8.66 1.24 3.94
N ALA A 303 7.62 1.42 3.14
CA ALA A 303 6.56 2.39 3.43
C ALA A 303 5.56 1.84 4.45
N TYR A 304 5.25 2.62 5.50
CA TYR A 304 4.14 2.31 6.42
C TYR A 304 2.81 2.91 5.98
N THR A 305 2.86 3.91 5.10
CA THR A 305 1.69 4.59 4.55
C THR A 305 1.98 5.03 3.11
N LEU A 306 0.94 5.23 2.30
CA LEU A 306 1.05 5.90 0.99
C LEU A 306 0.66 7.38 1.06
N GLU A 307 0.29 7.87 2.23
CA GLU A 307 0.08 9.29 2.48
C GLU A 307 1.41 10.05 2.35
N ASP A 308 1.33 11.26 1.80
CA ASP A 308 2.43 12.22 1.72
C ASP A 308 2.29 13.19 2.90
N GLY A 309 3.29 13.20 3.78
CA GLY A 309 3.25 13.94 5.02
C GLY A 309 3.61 15.41 4.90
N ASP A 310 4.30 15.84 3.83
CA ASP A 310 4.80 17.20 3.69
C ASP A 310 4.26 17.95 2.45
N GLY A 311 3.64 17.24 1.51
CA GLY A 311 3.06 17.77 0.28
C GLY A 311 4.05 17.87 -0.88
N ASP A 312 5.23 17.24 -0.75
CA ASP A 312 6.20 17.01 -1.81
C ASP A 312 6.35 15.50 -2.03
N SER A 313 6.32 15.06 -3.30
CA SER A 313 6.15 13.64 -3.63
C SER A 313 7.22 12.75 -2.99
N ASN A 314 6.77 11.77 -2.21
CA ASN A 314 7.58 10.64 -1.79
C ASN A 314 8.15 9.84 -2.98
N THR A 315 9.20 9.08 -2.71
CA THR A 315 9.88 8.14 -3.62
C THR A 315 9.02 6.91 -3.89
N VAL A 316 8.25 6.49 -2.88
CA VAL A 316 7.24 5.44 -2.97
C VAL A 316 5.85 6.08 -2.82
N PRO A 317 5.33 6.77 -3.85
CA PRO A 317 3.97 7.31 -3.85
C PRO A 317 2.94 6.23 -4.17
N SER A 318 1.66 6.55 -3.99
CA SER A 318 0.52 5.70 -4.36
C SER A 318 0.46 5.29 -5.85
N LYS A 319 1.31 5.85 -6.70
CA LYS A 319 1.42 5.57 -8.14
C LYS A 319 2.51 4.57 -8.51
N VAL A 320 3.37 4.15 -7.58
CA VAL A 320 4.28 3.02 -7.85
C VAL A 320 3.41 1.79 -8.13
N SER A 321 3.79 0.98 -9.12
CA SER A 321 2.98 -0.15 -9.56
C SER A 321 2.68 -1.08 -8.39
N ALA A 322 1.43 -1.54 -8.27
CA ALA A 322 0.99 -2.42 -7.20
C ALA A 322 1.95 -3.62 -7.02
N ASP A 323 2.42 -4.23 -8.12
CA ASP A 323 3.34 -5.37 -8.07
C ASP A 323 4.65 -5.09 -7.31
N ALA A 324 5.16 -3.86 -7.35
CA ALA A 324 6.38 -3.48 -6.63
C ALA A 324 6.12 -3.20 -5.14
N LEU A 325 4.86 -3.00 -4.75
CA LEU A 325 4.41 -2.74 -3.37
C LEU A 325 3.71 -3.93 -2.72
N ASN A 326 3.52 -5.03 -3.45
CA ASN A 326 2.80 -6.21 -2.96
C ASN A 326 3.68 -7.15 -2.11
N THR A 327 4.98 -6.87 -1.96
CA THR A 327 5.91 -7.73 -1.20
C THR A 327 5.58 -7.75 0.28
N TYR A 328 5.28 -6.59 0.87
CA TYR A 328 4.89 -6.44 2.27
C TYR A 328 3.75 -5.43 2.37
N ALA A 329 2.86 -5.59 3.36
CA ALA A 329 1.74 -4.67 3.54
C ALA A 329 2.23 -3.23 3.77
N ILE A 330 1.51 -2.22 3.27
CA ILE A 330 1.82 -0.82 3.57
C ILE A 330 1.29 -0.49 4.97
N SER A 331 2.11 -0.73 5.98
CA SER A 331 1.80 -0.56 7.41
C SER A 331 3.06 -0.65 8.26
N ALA A 332 2.96 -0.30 9.55
CA ALA A 332 4.04 -0.56 10.51
C ALA A 332 4.36 -2.07 10.64
N GLN A 333 3.36 -2.95 10.48
CA GLN A 333 3.58 -4.39 10.45
C GLN A 333 4.43 -4.78 9.23
N GLY A 334 4.10 -4.29 8.05
CA GLY A 334 4.88 -4.59 6.84
C GLY A 334 6.30 -4.02 6.84
N GLN A 335 6.53 -2.87 7.48
CA GLN A 335 7.90 -2.39 7.77
C GLN A 335 8.70 -3.38 8.63
N ALA A 336 8.06 -3.94 9.66
CA ALA A 336 8.70 -4.93 10.52
C ALA A 336 8.96 -6.24 9.78
N ASP A 337 8.02 -6.68 8.94
CA ASP A 337 8.16 -7.88 8.09
C ASP A 337 9.31 -7.73 7.09
N GLU A 338 9.42 -6.56 6.45
CA GLU A 338 10.49 -6.22 5.52
C GLU A 338 11.86 -6.26 6.22
N PHE A 339 12.03 -5.48 7.29
CA PHE A 339 13.32 -5.38 7.98
C PHE A 339 13.73 -6.73 8.57
N ARG A 340 12.76 -7.53 9.05
CA ARG A 340 12.99 -8.91 9.51
C ARG A 340 13.41 -9.83 8.36
N ALA A 341 12.76 -9.75 7.20
CA ALA A 341 13.10 -10.58 6.05
C ALA A 341 14.51 -10.27 5.51
N VAL A 342 14.87 -8.99 5.41
CA VAL A 342 16.22 -8.57 5.00
C VAL A 342 17.26 -9.00 6.03
N SER A 343 16.97 -8.85 7.33
CA SER A 343 17.85 -9.32 8.40
C SER A 343 18.05 -10.83 8.36
N ASP A 344 17.00 -11.60 8.08
CA ASP A 344 17.07 -13.06 7.95
C ASP A 344 17.88 -13.46 6.70
N ALA A 345 17.70 -12.75 5.58
CA ALA A 345 18.48 -12.94 4.36
C ALA A 345 19.98 -12.74 4.60
N VAL A 346 20.36 -11.68 5.31
CA VAL A 346 21.76 -11.42 5.69
C VAL A 346 22.26 -12.46 6.69
N ASN A 347 21.47 -12.82 7.70
CA ASN A 347 21.84 -13.85 8.66
C ASN A 347 22.07 -15.22 8.00
N ASN A 348 21.33 -15.55 6.93
CA ASN A 348 21.45 -16.81 6.19
C ASN A 348 22.69 -16.91 5.28
N ILE A 349 23.53 -15.87 5.24
CA ILE A 349 24.84 -15.93 4.61
C ILE A 349 25.71 -16.95 5.33
N GLY A 350 25.71 -16.93 6.67
CA GLY A 350 26.41 -17.88 7.52
C GLY A 350 27.92 -17.72 7.48
N ASP A 351 28.62 -18.68 8.07
CA ASP A 351 30.09 -18.81 8.02
C ASP A 351 30.52 -19.39 6.66
N ASN A 352 31.34 -18.66 5.91
CA ASN A 352 31.88 -19.08 4.61
C ASN A 352 33.41 -19.02 4.52
N ASP A 353 34.12 -18.67 5.60
CA ASP A 353 35.58 -18.68 5.66
C ASP A 353 36.15 -19.66 6.72
N GLY A 354 35.28 -20.22 7.56
CA GLY A 354 35.57 -21.27 8.52
C GLY A 354 36.06 -20.76 9.88
N ASP A 355 35.91 -19.47 10.19
CA ASP A 355 36.30 -18.89 11.47
C ASP A 355 35.26 -19.09 12.59
N GLY A 356 34.07 -19.58 12.25
CA GLY A 356 32.97 -19.83 13.18
C GLY A 356 32.08 -18.60 13.44
N GLU A 357 32.33 -17.48 12.77
CA GLU A 357 31.54 -16.26 12.79
C GLU A 357 30.66 -16.17 11.53
N ASN A 358 29.59 -15.37 11.59
CA ASN A 358 28.71 -15.19 10.44
C ASN A 358 29.24 -14.03 9.59
N ASP A 359 29.51 -14.25 8.30
CA ASP A 359 29.98 -13.19 7.39
C ASP A 359 28.89 -12.13 7.12
N GLY A 360 27.62 -12.46 7.38
CA GLY A 360 26.50 -11.53 7.30
C GLY A 360 26.42 -10.62 8.53
N LEU A 361 27.09 -9.46 8.48
CA LEU A 361 27.25 -8.58 9.65
C LEU A 361 25.96 -7.91 10.12
N GLY A 362 25.05 -7.59 9.21
CA GLY A 362 23.75 -7.01 9.55
C GLY A 362 23.15 -6.06 8.52
N VAL A 363 22.23 -5.22 8.99
CA VAL A 363 21.35 -4.39 8.16
C VAL A 363 21.26 -2.97 8.73
N PHE A 364 21.29 -1.98 7.82
CA PHE A 364 21.03 -0.58 8.12
C PHE A 364 19.72 -0.11 7.48
N TYR A 365 18.77 0.35 8.30
CA TYR A 365 17.56 1.03 7.83
C TYR A 365 17.90 2.46 7.42
N TRP A 366 17.54 2.86 6.21
CA TRP A 366 17.84 4.17 5.67
C TRP A 366 16.76 5.19 6.05
N GLU A 367 17.17 6.28 6.70
CA GLU A 367 16.33 7.42 7.07
C GLU A 367 15.02 7.06 7.80
N PRO A 368 15.08 6.29 8.92
CA PRO A 368 13.88 5.91 9.67
C PRO A 368 13.22 7.10 10.38
N ALA A 369 13.78 8.31 10.31
CA ALA A 369 13.33 9.47 11.07
C ALA A 369 13.13 10.72 10.21
N TRP A 370 13.15 10.60 8.88
CA TRP A 370 13.03 11.75 7.98
C TRP A 370 11.57 12.19 7.77
N ILE A 371 10.96 12.64 8.85
CA ILE A 371 9.57 13.06 8.90
C ILE A 371 9.37 14.52 8.40
N PRO A 372 8.12 14.92 8.11
CA PRO A 372 7.80 16.26 7.63
C PRO A 372 8.20 17.36 8.62
N VAL A 373 8.71 18.48 8.09
CA VAL A 373 8.93 19.71 8.91
C VAL A 373 7.72 20.67 8.89
N GLY A 374 6.68 20.30 8.13
CA GLY A 374 5.42 21.04 7.92
C GLY A 374 4.66 20.48 6.71
N THR A 375 3.45 20.98 6.45
CA THR A 375 2.57 20.51 5.35
C THR A 375 2.32 21.59 4.29
N GLY A 376 1.91 21.18 3.09
CA GLY A 376 1.49 22.09 2.00
C GLY A 376 2.49 22.24 0.86
N GLY A 377 3.58 21.46 0.88
CA GLY A 377 4.54 21.37 -0.20
C GLY A 377 5.17 22.70 -0.59
N LYS A 378 5.56 22.82 -1.87
CA LYS A 378 6.13 24.04 -2.44
C LYS A 378 5.19 25.25 -2.44
N THR A 379 3.90 25.08 -2.16
CA THR A 379 2.94 26.20 -2.07
C THR A 379 2.98 26.91 -0.71
N ASN A 380 3.54 26.26 0.32
CA ASN A 380 3.73 26.84 1.64
C ASN A 380 5.09 27.56 1.73
N ALA A 381 5.07 28.89 1.73
CA ALA A 381 6.30 29.71 1.75
C ALA A 381 7.13 29.56 3.03
N GLU A 382 6.49 29.30 4.18
CA GLU A 382 7.20 29.09 5.45
C GLU A 382 7.93 27.75 5.46
N LEU A 383 7.29 26.70 4.95
CA LEU A 383 7.87 25.37 4.76
C LEU A 383 9.07 25.43 3.80
N VAL A 384 8.89 26.05 2.63
CA VAL A 384 9.97 26.26 1.65
C VAL A 384 11.13 27.04 2.26
N LYS A 385 10.85 28.06 3.10
CA LYS A 385 11.91 28.79 3.81
C LYS A 385 12.68 27.86 4.74
N LYS A 386 12.01 27.06 5.58
CA LYS A 386 12.67 26.10 6.48
C LYS A 386 13.53 25.09 5.72
N TRP A 387 13.02 24.52 4.63
CA TRP A 387 13.80 23.59 3.80
C TRP A 387 15.07 24.24 3.27
N ASN A 388 14.99 25.46 2.74
CA ASN A 388 16.17 26.16 2.21
C ASN A 388 17.14 26.63 3.32
N GLU A 389 16.62 27.02 4.48
CA GLU A 389 17.44 27.54 5.59
C GLU A 389 18.20 26.42 6.33
N TYR A 390 17.51 25.33 6.66
CA TYR A 390 18.08 24.25 7.50
C TYR A 390 18.43 22.99 6.71
N GLY A 391 17.95 22.84 5.47
CA GLY A 391 18.18 21.64 4.66
C GLY A 391 17.40 20.42 5.12
N GLY A 392 16.22 20.62 5.73
CA GLY A 392 15.35 19.55 6.25
C GLY A 392 14.58 18.76 5.18
N GLY A 393 14.65 19.16 3.91
CA GLY A 393 14.16 18.38 2.77
C GLY A 393 15.32 17.75 1.98
N TRP A 394 15.05 16.92 0.99
CA TRP A 394 16.04 16.11 0.28
C TRP A 394 17.06 16.95 -0.51
N ALA A 395 16.64 18.12 -0.99
CA ALA A 395 17.47 19.11 -1.63
C ALA A 395 16.87 20.51 -1.50
N THR A 396 17.73 21.53 -1.55
CA THR A 396 17.34 22.93 -1.67
C THR A 396 17.52 23.41 -3.10
N LYS A 397 16.96 24.59 -3.41
CA LYS A 397 17.19 25.22 -4.72
C LYS A 397 18.68 25.50 -4.98
N ALA A 398 19.46 25.71 -3.92
CA ALA A 398 20.88 26.02 -4.01
C ALA A 398 21.70 24.85 -4.60
N ALA A 399 21.27 23.60 -4.38
CA ALA A 399 21.90 22.41 -4.95
C ALA A 399 21.94 22.40 -6.48
N GLY A 400 21.08 23.17 -7.15
CA GLY A 400 21.04 23.27 -8.61
C GLY A 400 22.34 23.75 -9.25
N GLU A 401 23.24 24.41 -8.52
CA GLU A 401 24.57 24.77 -9.05
C GLU A 401 25.50 23.55 -9.22
N TYR A 402 25.28 22.52 -8.41
CA TYR A 402 26.10 21.31 -8.37
C TYR A 402 25.44 20.15 -9.13
N ASP A 403 24.12 20.02 -8.99
CA ASP A 403 23.28 19.07 -9.72
C ASP A 403 22.09 19.80 -10.40
N PRO A 404 22.33 20.42 -11.58
CA PRO A 404 21.28 21.13 -12.32
C PRO A 404 20.25 20.21 -12.97
N THR A 405 20.55 18.91 -13.07
CA THR A 405 19.74 17.95 -13.84
C THR A 405 18.64 17.32 -13.04
N ASP A 406 18.87 17.08 -11.75
CA ASP A 406 17.92 16.47 -10.83
C ASP A 406 17.56 17.46 -9.71
N ALA A 407 18.46 17.71 -8.75
CA ALA A 407 18.17 18.64 -7.65
C ALA A 407 17.73 20.04 -8.12
N GLY A 408 18.37 20.59 -9.16
CA GLY A 408 18.01 21.88 -9.74
C GLY A 408 16.58 21.98 -10.29
N LYS A 409 15.93 20.84 -10.55
CA LYS A 409 14.54 20.75 -11.03
C LYS A 409 13.57 20.25 -9.97
N ASN A 410 14.03 19.30 -9.15
CA ASN A 410 13.19 18.46 -8.31
C ASN A 410 13.34 18.75 -6.80
N TRP A 411 14.20 19.70 -6.40
CA TRP A 411 14.41 20.05 -4.98
C TRP A 411 13.11 20.23 -4.21
N GLY A 412 13.10 19.96 -2.91
CA GLY A 412 11.89 20.04 -2.11
C GLY A 412 12.00 19.35 -0.75
N GLY A 413 10.90 18.72 -0.34
CA GLY A 413 10.67 18.17 0.99
C GLY A 413 11.36 16.84 1.26
N SER A 414 10.93 16.10 2.28
CA SER A 414 11.37 14.72 2.47
C SER A 414 10.91 13.89 1.27
N GLY A 415 11.80 13.04 0.76
CA GLY A 415 11.42 12.07 -0.28
C GLY A 415 10.92 10.74 0.30
N VAL A 416 10.90 10.58 1.63
CA VAL A 416 10.71 9.29 2.30
C VAL A 416 10.01 9.40 3.66
N ASP A 417 9.23 10.46 3.90
CA ASP A 417 8.54 10.61 5.18
C ASP A 417 7.58 9.44 5.49
N ASN A 418 7.02 8.83 4.44
CA ASN A 418 6.15 7.67 4.53
C ASN A 418 6.88 6.34 4.77
N GLN A 419 8.22 6.36 4.78
CA GLN A 419 9.08 5.22 5.09
C GLN A 419 9.77 5.35 6.45
N ALA A 420 9.54 6.45 7.17
CA ALA A 420 10.00 6.60 8.54
C ALA A 420 9.40 5.52 9.47
N LEU A 421 10.10 5.22 10.56
CA LEU A 421 9.62 4.42 11.70
C LEU A 421 8.99 5.31 12.78
N PHE A 422 8.62 6.54 12.39
CA PHE A 422 7.91 7.53 13.17
C PHE A 422 6.74 8.05 12.34
N ALA A 423 5.60 8.29 13.00
CA ALA A 423 4.50 9.01 12.41
C ALA A 423 4.93 10.45 12.05
N PHE A 424 4.16 11.12 11.19
CA PHE A 424 4.48 12.48 10.73
C PHE A 424 4.65 13.52 11.87
N ASP A 425 4.07 13.27 13.05
CA ASP A 425 4.16 14.14 14.22
C ASP A 425 5.37 13.82 15.15
N GLY A 426 6.22 12.88 14.74
CA GLY A 426 7.39 12.43 15.50
C GLY A 426 7.14 11.32 16.50
N THR A 427 5.93 10.75 16.59
CA THR A 427 5.64 9.61 17.48
C THR A 427 6.20 8.31 16.91
N ALA A 428 6.95 7.56 17.70
CA ALA A 428 7.50 6.26 17.28
C ALA A 428 6.38 5.30 16.85
N LEU A 429 6.55 4.69 15.67
CA LEU A 429 5.70 3.59 15.23
C LEU A 429 6.11 2.29 15.95
N PRO A 430 5.21 1.31 16.09
CA PRO A 430 5.56 -0.01 16.64
C PRO A 430 6.75 -0.68 15.94
N SER A 431 6.95 -0.42 14.64
CA SER A 431 8.05 -0.93 13.82
C SER A 431 9.44 -0.47 14.28
N LEU A 432 9.56 0.62 15.06
CA LEU A 432 10.85 1.09 15.59
C LEU A 432 11.57 0.03 16.44
N ALA A 433 10.81 -0.83 17.14
CA ALA A 433 11.34 -1.87 18.02
C ALA A 433 11.75 -3.17 17.30
N THR A 434 11.62 -3.23 15.97
CA THR A 434 11.89 -4.47 15.20
C THR A 434 13.26 -5.08 15.48
N PRO A 435 14.40 -4.34 15.53
CA PRO A 435 15.72 -4.92 15.83
C PRO A 435 15.77 -5.69 17.15
N LYS A 436 15.05 -5.23 18.19
CA LYS A 436 14.92 -5.94 19.46
C LYS A 436 14.14 -7.24 19.29
N TYR A 437 13.05 -7.21 18.52
CA TYR A 437 12.17 -8.36 18.32
C TYR A 437 12.75 -9.44 17.40
N LEU A 438 13.74 -9.13 16.56
CA LEU A 438 14.48 -10.16 15.81
C LEU A 438 15.05 -11.26 16.72
N ARG A 439 15.36 -10.93 17.98
CA ARG A 439 15.97 -11.85 18.95
C ARG A 439 14.95 -12.55 19.85
N THR A 440 13.89 -11.85 20.24
CA THR A 440 12.89 -12.38 21.20
C THR A 440 11.71 -13.02 20.50
N GLY A 441 11.41 -12.60 19.26
CA GLY A 441 10.08 -12.69 18.71
C GLY A 441 9.13 -11.70 19.38
N ALA A 442 8.09 -11.30 18.67
CA ALA A 442 6.98 -10.52 19.19
C ALA A 442 5.66 -11.09 18.65
N VAL A 443 4.63 -11.13 19.48
CA VAL A 443 3.29 -11.57 19.12
C VAL A 443 2.28 -10.50 19.54
N THR A 444 1.23 -10.33 18.74
CA THR A 444 0.11 -9.43 19.03
C THR A 444 -1.15 -10.25 19.26
N ASP A 445 -2.22 -9.60 19.72
CA ASP A 445 -3.54 -10.24 19.86
C ASP A 445 -4.05 -10.77 18.52
N HIS A 446 -4.71 -11.93 18.57
CA HIS A 446 -5.37 -12.56 17.43
C HIS A 446 -6.68 -11.82 17.11
N THR A 447 -6.57 -10.75 16.33
CA THR A 447 -7.70 -9.89 15.94
C THR A 447 -7.81 -9.81 14.43
N PHE A 448 -9.01 -10.03 13.90
CA PHE A 448 -9.32 -9.92 12.48
C PHE A 448 -8.91 -8.54 11.94
N THR A 449 -8.24 -8.52 10.79
CA THR A 449 -7.85 -7.29 10.10
C THR A 449 -8.68 -7.08 8.84
N GLN A 450 -8.63 -8.03 7.90
CA GLN A 450 -9.30 -7.92 6.61
C GLN A 450 -9.48 -9.29 5.94
N ILE A 451 -10.31 -9.35 4.91
CA ILE A 451 -10.32 -10.45 3.95
C ILE A 451 -9.35 -10.11 2.82
N THR A 452 -8.46 -11.03 2.45
CA THR A 452 -7.59 -10.87 1.28
C THR A 452 -8.45 -10.62 0.04
N PRO A 453 -8.28 -9.48 -0.68
CA PRO A 453 -9.07 -9.18 -1.87
C PRO A 453 -8.91 -10.25 -2.96
N VAL A 454 -10.02 -10.63 -3.58
CA VAL A 454 -10.03 -11.59 -4.69
C VAL A 454 -9.89 -10.85 -6.01
N THR A 455 -9.00 -11.31 -6.90
CA THR A 455 -8.88 -10.78 -8.26
C THR A 455 -9.21 -11.85 -9.29
N ILE A 456 -10.09 -11.55 -10.23
CA ILE A 456 -10.51 -12.45 -11.31
C ILE A 456 -10.29 -11.74 -12.65
N SER A 457 -9.65 -12.43 -13.60
CA SER A 457 -9.55 -11.97 -14.98
C SER A 457 -10.25 -12.95 -15.93
N VAL A 458 -11.02 -12.39 -16.85
CA VAL A 458 -11.73 -13.07 -17.94
C VAL A 458 -11.62 -12.24 -19.21
N ASP A 459 -11.59 -12.89 -20.37
CA ASP A 459 -11.62 -12.17 -21.66
C ASP A 459 -13.07 -11.96 -22.09
N ASP A 460 -13.34 -10.80 -22.69
CA ASP A 460 -14.62 -10.51 -23.31
C ASP A 460 -14.80 -11.39 -24.56
N SER A 461 -15.76 -12.31 -24.51
CA SER A 461 -16.08 -13.17 -25.65
C SER A 461 -17.04 -12.53 -26.65
N GLY A 462 -17.47 -11.28 -26.42
CA GLY A 462 -18.58 -10.63 -27.13
C GLY A 462 -19.96 -11.19 -26.78
N ASP A 463 -20.02 -12.12 -25.83
CA ASP A 463 -21.26 -12.69 -25.29
C ASP A 463 -21.28 -12.50 -23.77
N ASN A 464 -22.06 -11.51 -23.33
CA ASN A 464 -22.20 -11.17 -21.92
C ASN A 464 -22.65 -12.38 -21.08
N ALA A 465 -23.50 -13.28 -21.59
CA ALA A 465 -23.95 -14.42 -20.82
C ALA A 465 -22.82 -15.42 -20.55
N ALA A 466 -21.95 -15.64 -21.54
CA ALA A 466 -20.76 -16.47 -21.40
C ALA A 466 -19.74 -15.86 -20.42
N VAL A 467 -19.51 -14.55 -20.51
CA VAL A 467 -18.63 -13.80 -19.60
C VAL A 467 -19.15 -13.89 -18.16
N ILE A 468 -20.44 -13.62 -17.92
CA ILE A 468 -21.08 -13.70 -16.60
C ILE A 468 -20.93 -15.11 -16.01
N ALA A 469 -21.17 -16.15 -16.81
CA ALA A 469 -21.00 -17.53 -16.37
C ALA A 469 -19.54 -17.85 -15.98
N ALA A 470 -18.58 -17.37 -16.77
CA ALA A 470 -17.15 -17.54 -16.49
C ALA A 470 -16.73 -16.81 -15.20
N VAL A 471 -17.23 -15.59 -14.96
CA VAL A 471 -16.98 -14.85 -13.72
C VAL A 471 -17.56 -15.60 -12.52
N LYS A 472 -18.82 -16.01 -12.59
CA LYS A 472 -19.48 -16.74 -11.49
C LYS A 472 -18.78 -18.06 -11.16
N ALA A 473 -18.26 -18.77 -12.15
CA ALA A 473 -17.50 -20.00 -11.96
C ALA A 473 -16.14 -19.78 -11.28
N LYS A 474 -15.58 -18.58 -11.37
CA LYS A 474 -14.27 -18.22 -10.78
C LYS A 474 -14.38 -17.59 -9.38
N LEU A 475 -15.58 -17.19 -8.94
CA LEU A 475 -15.78 -16.70 -7.57
C LEU A 475 -15.51 -17.84 -6.56
N PRO A 476 -14.57 -17.67 -5.61
CA PRO A 476 -14.18 -18.76 -4.72
C PRO A 476 -15.23 -18.99 -3.64
N ALA A 477 -15.43 -20.24 -3.20
CA ALA A 477 -16.34 -20.56 -2.10
C ALA A 477 -15.77 -20.17 -0.72
N GLN A 478 -14.46 -19.95 -0.64
CA GLN A 478 -13.72 -19.61 0.57
C GLN A 478 -12.74 -18.47 0.29
N VAL A 479 -12.52 -17.65 1.30
CA VAL A 479 -11.58 -16.52 1.26
C VAL A 479 -10.61 -16.61 2.44
N THR A 480 -9.48 -15.94 2.30
CA THR A 480 -8.48 -15.84 3.37
C THR A 480 -8.84 -14.67 4.28
N ALA A 481 -9.04 -14.94 5.57
CA ALA A 481 -9.13 -13.93 6.60
C ALA A 481 -7.75 -13.70 7.22
N GLU A 482 -7.32 -12.46 7.23
CA GLU A 482 -6.05 -12.02 7.78
C GLU A 482 -6.26 -11.54 9.21
N TYR A 483 -5.27 -11.81 10.07
CA TYR A 483 -5.26 -11.40 11.47
C TYR A 483 -3.98 -10.65 11.78
N LYS A 484 -4.05 -9.80 12.81
CA LYS A 484 -2.96 -8.91 13.20
C LYS A 484 -1.69 -9.66 13.62
N ASP A 485 -1.85 -10.87 14.15
CA ASP A 485 -0.76 -11.77 14.53
C ASP A 485 -0.12 -12.53 13.34
N GLY A 486 -0.54 -12.22 12.11
CA GLY A 486 -0.05 -12.85 10.89
C GLY A 486 -0.56 -14.27 10.66
N VAL A 487 -1.50 -14.76 11.48
CA VAL A 487 -2.15 -16.05 11.26
C VAL A 487 -3.30 -15.87 10.29
N ASN A 488 -3.19 -16.46 9.11
CA ASN A 488 -4.28 -16.45 8.13
C ASN A 488 -5.23 -17.62 8.38
N GLU A 489 -6.54 -17.35 8.37
CA GLU A 489 -7.58 -18.35 8.44
C GLU A 489 -8.39 -18.41 7.15
N THR A 490 -9.22 -19.44 6.99
CA THR A 490 -10.09 -19.60 5.83
C THR A 490 -11.54 -19.49 6.26
N GLU A 491 -12.30 -18.63 5.57
CA GLU A 491 -13.72 -18.42 5.84
C GLU A 491 -14.56 -18.72 4.60
N ASP A 492 -15.70 -19.40 4.80
CA ASP A 492 -16.70 -19.55 3.74
C ASP A 492 -17.33 -18.20 3.43
N VAL A 493 -17.41 -17.85 2.13
CA VAL A 493 -17.98 -16.59 1.64
C VAL A 493 -19.25 -16.83 0.82
N THR A 494 -20.23 -15.95 1.00
CA THR A 494 -21.40 -15.86 0.13
C THR A 494 -21.28 -14.58 -0.71
N TRP A 495 -21.10 -14.73 -2.03
CA TRP A 495 -20.99 -13.61 -2.97
C TRP A 495 -22.35 -13.09 -3.43
N ASN A 496 -22.43 -11.78 -3.69
CA ASN A 496 -23.56 -11.14 -4.37
C ASN A 496 -23.55 -11.47 -5.87
N THR A 497 -23.89 -12.72 -6.19
CA THR A 497 -23.91 -13.20 -7.58
C THR A 497 -24.97 -12.55 -8.45
N ALA A 498 -25.97 -11.88 -7.86
CA ALA A 498 -26.96 -11.11 -8.60
C ALA A 498 -26.35 -9.84 -9.22
N ALA A 499 -25.40 -9.19 -8.53
CA ALA A 499 -24.68 -8.04 -9.10
C ALA A 499 -23.85 -8.45 -10.32
N ALA A 500 -23.26 -9.64 -10.32
CA ALA A 500 -22.49 -10.15 -11.45
C ALA A 500 -23.31 -10.32 -12.73
N ASP A 501 -24.64 -10.44 -12.67
CA ASP A 501 -25.51 -10.53 -13.85
C ASP A 501 -25.56 -9.22 -14.68
N TRP A 502 -25.02 -8.13 -14.13
CA TRP A 502 -25.01 -6.80 -14.73
C TRP A 502 -23.69 -6.44 -15.42
N ILE A 503 -22.73 -7.37 -15.51
CA ILE A 503 -21.48 -7.17 -16.25
C ILE A 503 -21.79 -7.00 -17.75
N ARG A 504 -21.19 -5.98 -18.39
CA ARG A 504 -21.41 -5.65 -19.81
C ARG A 504 -20.10 -5.22 -20.49
N GLY A 505 -19.54 -6.13 -21.29
CA GLY A 505 -18.32 -5.89 -22.05
C GLY A 505 -17.06 -5.70 -21.19
N ALA A 506 -16.03 -5.13 -21.80
CA ALA A 506 -14.77 -4.82 -21.13
C ALA A 506 -14.95 -3.83 -19.97
N GLY A 507 -14.22 -4.04 -18.88
CA GLY A 507 -14.29 -3.18 -17.71
C GLY A 507 -13.65 -3.77 -16.47
N THR A 508 -13.61 -2.98 -15.40
CA THR A 508 -13.24 -3.45 -14.06
C THR A 508 -14.44 -3.31 -13.14
N TYR A 509 -14.89 -4.43 -12.61
CA TYR A 509 -16.10 -4.56 -11.81
C TYR A 509 -15.75 -4.96 -10.38
N THR A 510 -16.60 -4.63 -9.42
CA THR A 510 -16.48 -5.07 -8.03
C THR A 510 -17.72 -5.85 -7.65
N ILE A 511 -17.52 -7.06 -7.13
CA ILE A 511 -18.57 -7.91 -6.56
C ILE A 511 -18.27 -8.08 -5.08
N THR A 512 -19.25 -7.82 -4.22
CA THR A 512 -19.11 -7.96 -2.77
C THR A 512 -19.55 -9.35 -2.30
N GLY A 513 -19.02 -9.75 -1.15
CA GLY A 513 -19.40 -10.97 -0.47
C GLY A 513 -19.40 -10.77 1.05
N THR A 514 -20.01 -11.71 1.76
CA THR A 514 -20.02 -11.73 3.23
C THR A 514 -19.68 -13.12 3.71
N THR A 515 -18.78 -13.20 4.69
CA THR A 515 -18.38 -14.47 5.30
C THR A 515 -19.34 -14.90 6.41
N LYS A 516 -19.22 -16.15 6.87
CA LYS A 516 -19.98 -16.63 8.05
C LYS A 516 -19.67 -15.86 9.33
N ALA A 517 -18.47 -15.29 9.46
CA ALA A 517 -18.09 -14.43 10.57
C ALA A 517 -18.60 -12.98 10.40
N ASN A 518 -19.42 -12.72 9.37
CA ASN A 518 -19.93 -11.39 9.03
C ASN A 518 -18.84 -10.41 8.56
N HIS A 519 -17.70 -10.91 8.10
CA HIS A 519 -16.66 -10.10 7.48
C HIS A 519 -17.02 -9.78 6.03
N SER A 520 -16.73 -8.55 5.60
CA SER A 520 -16.94 -8.12 4.22
C SER A 520 -15.79 -8.63 3.34
N ALA A 521 -16.13 -9.19 2.17
CA ALA A 521 -15.19 -9.64 1.17
C ALA A 521 -15.46 -8.92 -0.15
N THR A 522 -14.42 -8.73 -0.97
CA THR A 522 -14.54 -8.08 -2.28
C THR A 522 -13.79 -8.86 -3.35
N ALA A 523 -14.41 -9.00 -4.51
CA ALA A 523 -13.81 -9.54 -5.73
C ALA A 523 -13.74 -8.46 -6.81
N THR A 524 -12.53 -8.12 -7.25
CA THR A 524 -12.27 -7.26 -8.41
C THR A 524 -12.22 -8.12 -9.65
N ILE A 525 -13.13 -7.87 -10.59
CA ILE A 525 -13.26 -8.60 -11.85
C ILE A 525 -12.75 -7.72 -12.98
N THR A 526 -11.71 -8.14 -13.68
CA THR A 526 -11.25 -7.50 -14.91
C THR A 526 -11.76 -8.31 -16.10
N VAL A 527 -12.67 -7.71 -16.88
CA VAL A 527 -13.04 -8.22 -18.19
C VAL A 527 -12.15 -7.52 -19.22
N ASN A 528 -11.20 -8.26 -19.78
CA ASN A 528 -10.29 -7.74 -20.78
C ASN A 528 -11.05 -7.52 -22.09
N ALA A 529 -10.85 -6.38 -22.75
CA ALA A 529 -11.43 -6.15 -24.07
C ALA A 529 -11.01 -7.28 -25.03
N ALA A 530 -11.96 -7.74 -25.83
CA ALA A 530 -11.69 -8.74 -26.85
C ALA A 530 -10.54 -8.24 -27.75
N THR A 531 -9.45 -9.01 -27.83
CA THR A 531 -8.40 -8.72 -28.80
C THR A 531 -9.02 -8.85 -30.19
N PRO A 532 -9.07 -7.78 -31.00
CA PRO A 532 -9.62 -7.88 -32.35
C PRO A 532 -8.86 -8.94 -33.14
N GLU A 533 -9.58 -9.79 -33.87
CA GLU A 533 -8.96 -10.77 -34.77
C GLU A 533 -8.04 -10.04 -35.75
N ASN A 534 -6.74 -10.38 -35.71
CA ASN A 534 -5.79 -9.92 -36.69
C ASN A 534 -5.81 -10.88 -37.88
N TYR A 535 -6.28 -10.39 -39.03
CA TYR A 535 -6.39 -11.18 -40.25
C TYR A 535 -5.05 -11.33 -41.00
N VAL A 536 -3.96 -10.75 -40.49
CA VAL A 536 -2.60 -10.93 -41.03
C VAL A 536 -1.89 -12.02 -40.24
N THR A 537 -1.89 -13.25 -40.75
CA THR A 537 -1.15 -14.36 -40.15
C THR A 537 0.35 -14.09 -40.19
N ASP A 538 1.05 -14.19 -39.05
CA ASP A 538 2.50 -13.92 -38.97
C ASP A 538 2.90 -12.54 -39.52
N GLY A 539 2.13 -11.50 -39.18
CA GLY A 539 2.50 -10.11 -39.50
C GLY A 539 3.77 -9.62 -38.78
N SER A 540 4.28 -10.37 -37.80
CA SER A 540 5.56 -10.13 -37.12
C SER A 540 6.73 -10.93 -37.70
N PHE A 541 6.50 -11.73 -38.74
CA PHE A 541 7.55 -12.49 -39.44
C PHE A 541 8.31 -13.51 -38.57
N GLU A 542 7.72 -14.00 -37.48
CA GLU A 542 8.36 -14.96 -36.56
C GLU A 542 8.33 -16.39 -37.10
N ASP A 543 7.41 -16.70 -38.03
CA ASP A 543 7.25 -18.01 -38.65
C ASP A 543 7.71 -18.02 -40.11
N GLN A 544 8.91 -18.55 -40.34
CA GLN A 544 9.53 -18.64 -41.66
C GLN A 544 8.67 -19.36 -42.72
N THR A 545 7.69 -20.17 -42.31
CA THR A 545 6.78 -20.83 -43.26
C THR A 545 5.82 -19.85 -43.95
N HIS A 546 5.59 -18.66 -43.38
CA HIS A 546 4.73 -17.61 -43.92
C HIS A 546 5.50 -16.51 -44.69
N ASP A 547 6.84 -16.56 -44.75
CA ASP A 547 7.65 -15.60 -45.50
C ASP A 547 7.20 -15.51 -46.98
N ALA A 548 6.80 -16.64 -47.57
CA ALA A 548 6.37 -16.74 -48.97
C ALA A 548 5.00 -16.10 -49.23
N ASP A 549 4.23 -15.78 -48.19
CA ASP A 549 2.97 -15.04 -48.32
C ASP A 549 3.20 -13.56 -48.66
N TRP A 550 4.42 -13.06 -48.43
CA TRP A 550 4.83 -11.70 -48.72
C TRP A 550 5.62 -11.65 -50.04
N ALA A 551 5.09 -10.94 -51.02
CA ALA A 551 5.77 -10.69 -52.29
C ALA A 551 6.73 -9.50 -52.13
N LEU A 552 8.03 -9.78 -52.00
CA LEU A 552 9.08 -8.76 -51.93
C LEU A 552 9.67 -8.50 -53.34
N SER A 553 9.81 -7.23 -53.70
CA SER A 553 10.44 -6.79 -54.95
C SER A 553 11.27 -5.54 -54.74
N GLY A 554 12.27 -5.32 -55.59
CA GLY A 554 13.22 -4.20 -55.47
C GLY A 554 14.53 -4.59 -54.78
N THR A 555 15.21 -3.62 -54.20
CA THR A 555 16.50 -3.80 -53.52
C THR A 555 16.49 -3.22 -52.11
N GLY A 556 17.39 -3.71 -51.25
CA GLY A 556 17.57 -3.15 -49.91
C GLY A 556 16.47 -3.51 -48.92
N VAL A 557 15.65 -4.54 -49.17
CA VAL A 557 14.65 -5.08 -48.23
C VAL A 557 14.82 -6.59 -48.08
N LYS A 558 14.62 -7.11 -46.87
CA LYS A 558 14.61 -8.56 -46.57
C LYS A 558 13.79 -8.82 -45.31
N ILE A 559 13.31 -10.04 -45.12
CA ILE A 559 12.89 -10.50 -43.79
C ILE A 559 14.14 -11.04 -43.10
N GLY A 560 14.53 -10.43 -41.99
CA GLY A 560 15.78 -10.72 -41.28
C GLY A 560 15.60 -10.81 -39.78
N THR A 561 16.68 -10.63 -39.01
CA THR A 561 16.70 -10.72 -37.54
C THR A 561 17.18 -9.42 -36.90
N GLU A 562 17.14 -8.31 -37.65
CA GLU A 562 17.68 -7.03 -37.20
C GLU A 562 16.55 -6.22 -36.54
N ASN A 563 16.82 -5.73 -35.33
CA ASN A 563 15.94 -4.84 -34.55
C ASN A 563 14.42 -5.15 -34.58
N PRO A 564 13.97 -6.37 -34.26
CA PRO A 564 12.54 -6.65 -34.15
C PRO A 564 11.89 -5.86 -33.00
N SER A 565 10.61 -5.51 -33.17
CA SER A 565 9.78 -4.91 -32.12
C SER A 565 9.32 -5.97 -31.12
N ASP A 566 8.97 -7.14 -31.64
CA ASP A 566 8.65 -8.34 -30.87
C ASP A 566 9.37 -9.56 -31.47
N GLY A 567 9.73 -10.54 -30.64
CA GLY A 567 10.39 -11.76 -31.11
C GLY A 567 11.83 -11.55 -31.61
N LYS A 568 12.15 -12.15 -32.76
CA LYS A 568 13.52 -12.31 -33.29
C LYS A 568 13.68 -11.87 -34.74
N ARG A 569 12.60 -11.60 -35.47
CA ARG A 569 12.58 -11.36 -36.91
C ARG A 569 11.72 -10.16 -37.25
N ALA A 570 12.05 -9.49 -38.34
CA ALA A 570 11.30 -8.33 -38.84
C ALA A 570 11.58 -8.12 -40.34
N LEU A 571 10.82 -7.22 -40.97
CA LEU A 571 11.11 -6.73 -42.31
C LEU A 571 12.15 -5.61 -42.25
N ASP A 572 13.40 -5.95 -42.57
CA ASP A 572 14.55 -5.05 -42.51
C ASP A 572 14.75 -4.33 -43.85
N PHE A 573 15.12 -3.05 -43.79
CA PHE A 573 15.48 -2.30 -44.99
C PHE A 573 16.72 -1.42 -44.80
N TRP A 574 17.66 -1.52 -45.74
CA TRP A 574 18.86 -0.69 -45.85
C TRP A 574 19.60 -0.93 -47.18
N ALA A 575 20.20 0.11 -47.75
CA ALA A 575 21.24 -0.02 -48.77
C ALA A 575 22.23 1.16 -48.78
N SER A 576 23.44 0.93 -49.29
CA SER A 576 24.49 1.95 -49.44
C SER A 576 24.34 2.86 -50.67
N THR A 577 23.36 2.58 -51.53
CA THR A 577 22.94 3.44 -52.65
C THR A 577 21.43 3.66 -52.57
N PRO A 578 20.86 4.71 -53.19
CA PRO A 578 19.41 4.90 -53.21
C PRO A 578 18.70 3.65 -53.72
N TYR A 579 17.58 3.30 -53.09
CA TYR A 579 16.92 2.03 -53.29
C TYR A 579 15.41 2.18 -53.20
N GLU A 580 14.71 1.33 -53.95
CA GLU A 580 13.26 1.28 -53.95
C GLU A 580 12.83 -0.18 -53.77
N PHE A 581 11.79 -0.40 -52.99
CA PHE A 581 11.22 -1.72 -52.77
C PHE A 581 9.71 -1.68 -52.61
N THR A 582 9.08 -2.82 -52.85
CA THR A 582 7.66 -3.05 -52.59
C THR A 582 7.47 -4.42 -51.96
N VAL A 583 6.70 -4.45 -50.87
CA VAL A 583 6.30 -5.65 -50.15
C VAL A 583 4.79 -5.72 -50.14
N THR A 584 4.20 -6.78 -50.71
CA THR A 584 2.75 -6.89 -50.85
C THR A 584 2.23 -8.22 -50.30
N ARG A 585 1.04 -8.19 -49.69
CA ARG A 585 0.27 -9.38 -49.33
C ARG A 585 -1.21 -9.13 -49.50
N THR A 586 -1.93 -10.11 -50.04
CA THR A 586 -3.39 -10.06 -50.17
C THR A 586 -4.03 -10.97 -49.12
N ILE A 587 -4.91 -10.39 -48.32
CA ILE A 587 -5.76 -11.08 -47.36
C ILE A 587 -7.11 -11.35 -48.01
N THR A 588 -7.64 -12.55 -47.82
CA THR A 588 -8.89 -13.03 -48.42
C THR A 588 -9.80 -13.63 -47.35
N GLY A 589 -11.10 -13.73 -47.63
CA GLY A 589 -12.07 -14.27 -46.67
C GLY A 589 -12.52 -13.26 -45.62
N LEU A 590 -12.31 -11.96 -45.87
CA LEU A 590 -12.76 -10.88 -45.00
C LEU A 590 -14.26 -10.64 -45.21
N GLU A 591 -14.99 -10.34 -44.15
CA GLU A 591 -16.36 -9.86 -44.27
C GLU A 591 -16.38 -8.41 -44.80
N PRO A 592 -17.38 -7.99 -45.59
CA PRO A 592 -17.53 -6.60 -45.99
C PRO A 592 -17.60 -5.66 -44.78
N GLY A 593 -16.89 -4.53 -44.83
CA GLY A 593 -16.83 -3.58 -43.72
C GLY A 593 -15.57 -2.73 -43.70
N GLU A 594 -15.43 -1.91 -42.66
CA GLU A 594 -14.23 -1.10 -42.43
C GLU A 594 -13.23 -1.87 -41.57
N TYR A 595 -11.95 -1.75 -41.90
CA TYR A 595 -10.82 -2.39 -41.20
C TYR A 595 -9.74 -1.35 -40.92
N THR A 596 -9.00 -1.54 -39.84
CA THR A 596 -7.82 -0.75 -39.51
C THR A 596 -6.57 -1.58 -39.75
N LEU A 597 -5.73 -1.11 -40.68
CA LEU A 597 -4.40 -1.62 -40.96
C LEU A 597 -3.37 -0.82 -40.17
N THR A 598 -2.45 -1.51 -39.49
CA THR A 598 -1.31 -0.91 -38.81
C THR A 598 -0.05 -1.77 -38.94
N ALA A 599 1.10 -1.18 -38.65
CA ALA A 599 2.39 -1.85 -38.56
C ALA A 599 3.31 -0.98 -37.67
N LYS A 600 4.29 -1.56 -36.98
CA LYS A 600 5.32 -0.81 -36.27
C LYS A 600 6.54 -0.63 -37.15
N GLY A 601 7.04 0.60 -37.26
CA GLY A 601 8.30 0.89 -37.94
C GLY A 601 9.27 1.62 -37.03
N GLU A 602 10.54 1.27 -37.10
CA GLU A 602 11.65 2.06 -36.56
C GLU A 602 12.67 2.35 -37.66
N GLY A 603 13.58 3.29 -37.42
CA GLY A 603 14.64 3.61 -38.36
C GLY A 603 15.00 5.08 -38.36
N ALA A 604 15.76 5.53 -39.36
CA ALA A 604 16.01 6.94 -39.55
C ALA A 604 16.20 7.29 -41.04
N TYR A 605 15.75 8.49 -41.39
CA TYR A 605 16.07 9.15 -42.67
C TYR A 605 17.43 9.85 -42.56
N VAL A 606 18.44 9.36 -43.27
CA VAL A 606 19.80 9.91 -43.27
C VAL A 606 19.85 11.10 -44.25
N GLY A 607 19.50 12.28 -43.75
CA GLY A 607 19.59 13.54 -44.50
C GLY A 607 18.30 13.95 -45.24
N GLY A 608 17.14 13.41 -44.83
CA GLY A 608 15.82 13.73 -45.37
C GLY A 608 14.69 13.50 -44.35
N ASN A 609 13.45 13.36 -44.83
CA ASN A 609 12.28 13.00 -44.02
C ASN A 609 11.29 12.15 -44.86
N SER A 610 10.15 11.79 -44.27
CA SER A 610 9.11 10.96 -44.89
C SER A 610 8.46 11.56 -46.16
N THR A 611 8.65 12.85 -46.43
CA THR A 611 8.21 13.51 -47.68
C THR A 611 9.26 13.36 -48.79
N ASP A 612 10.55 13.42 -48.43
CA ASP A 612 11.66 13.33 -49.38
C ASP A 612 11.94 11.87 -49.78
N ASN A 613 11.82 10.96 -48.81
CA ASN A 613 12.13 9.53 -48.92
C ASN A 613 10.92 8.71 -48.43
N PRO A 614 9.81 8.63 -49.20
CA PRO A 614 8.57 8.09 -48.68
C PRO A 614 8.68 6.57 -48.40
N LEU A 615 8.36 6.20 -47.15
CA LEU A 615 8.06 4.84 -46.73
C LEU A 615 6.59 4.79 -46.32
N THR A 616 5.78 4.05 -47.06
CA THR A 616 4.32 4.08 -46.94
C THR A 616 3.75 2.72 -46.59
N LEU A 617 2.83 2.70 -45.63
CA LEU A 617 1.90 1.59 -45.40
C LEU A 617 0.61 1.89 -46.16
N SER A 618 0.14 0.96 -46.98
CA SER A 618 -1.06 1.12 -47.78
C SER A 618 -1.96 -0.10 -47.66
N GLY A 619 -3.27 0.14 -47.64
CA GLY A 619 -4.30 -0.88 -47.76
C GLY A 619 -5.22 -0.59 -48.93
N ASN A 620 -5.42 -1.56 -49.81
CA ASN A 620 -6.39 -1.50 -50.89
C ASN A 620 -7.53 -2.49 -50.64
N GLY A 621 -8.75 -2.00 -50.55
CA GLY A 621 -9.96 -2.80 -50.47
C GLY A 621 -11.07 -2.15 -51.30
N ASN A 622 -11.95 -2.96 -51.90
CA ASN A 622 -13.04 -2.47 -52.75
C ASN A 622 -12.57 -1.48 -53.85
N GLY A 623 -11.38 -1.72 -54.41
CA GLY A 623 -10.77 -0.88 -55.44
C GLY A 623 -10.26 0.49 -54.96
N LYS A 624 -10.28 0.79 -53.65
CA LYS A 624 -9.79 2.04 -53.07
C LYS A 624 -8.52 1.79 -52.26
N THR A 625 -7.49 2.61 -52.49
CA THR A 625 -6.26 2.59 -51.70
C THR A 625 -6.24 3.77 -50.74
N ASN A 626 -5.97 3.49 -49.47
CA ASN A 626 -5.56 4.48 -48.48
C ASN A 626 -4.14 4.19 -48.02
N SER A 627 -3.40 5.22 -47.60
CA SER A 627 -1.99 5.11 -47.23
C SER A 627 -1.63 6.06 -46.10
N ALA A 628 -0.59 5.71 -45.34
CA ALA A 628 0.05 6.57 -44.34
C ALA A 628 1.57 6.37 -44.37
N ASN A 629 2.32 7.42 -44.04
CA ASN A 629 3.77 7.38 -43.97
C ASN A 629 4.26 6.78 -42.64
N PHE A 630 5.40 6.12 -42.68
CA PHE A 630 6.22 5.92 -41.48
C PHE A 630 7.05 7.18 -41.23
N GLU A 631 7.29 7.53 -39.96
CA GLU A 631 8.05 8.73 -39.59
C GLU A 631 9.52 8.43 -39.23
N LEU A 632 9.84 7.19 -38.84
CA LEU A 632 11.20 6.70 -38.55
C LEU A 632 11.98 7.62 -37.58
N ALA A 633 11.65 7.53 -36.29
CA ALA A 633 12.10 8.47 -35.25
C ALA A 633 13.45 8.10 -34.58
N GLY A 634 14.16 7.10 -35.09
CA GLY A 634 15.43 6.62 -34.56
C GLY A 634 15.36 5.20 -33.98
N TRP A 635 16.50 4.73 -33.48
CA TRP A 635 16.65 3.38 -32.93
C TRP A 635 15.78 3.17 -31.69
N LYS A 636 14.97 2.10 -31.69
CA LYS A 636 13.95 1.76 -30.70
C LYS A 636 12.90 2.84 -30.47
N GLN A 637 12.72 3.73 -31.43
CA GLN A 637 11.67 4.75 -31.45
C GLN A 637 10.61 4.33 -32.46
N TRP A 638 9.72 3.44 -32.02
CA TRP A 638 8.69 2.84 -32.87
C TRP A 638 7.55 3.80 -33.17
N ASN A 639 7.16 3.88 -34.45
CA ASN A 639 5.96 4.59 -34.89
C ASN A 639 4.98 3.62 -35.57
N SER A 640 3.68 3.83 -35.35
CA SER A 640 2.62 2.95 -35.88
C SER A 640 1.61 3.71 -36.74
N PRO A 641 1.83 3.85 -38.05
CA PRO A 641 0.81 4.39 -38.94
C PRO A 641 -0.48 3.57 -38.87
N LYS A 642 -1.62 4.25 -39.01
CA LYS A 642 -2.96 3.64 -39.09
C LYS A 642 -3.58 4.00 -40.43
N VAL A 643 -4.09 2.99 -41.13
CA VAL A 643 -4.72 3.12 -42.45
C VAL A 643 -6.10 2.48 -42.39
N GLN A 644 -7.13 3.22 -42.78
CA GLN A 644 -8.48 2.66 -42.92
C GLN A 644 -8.61 1.91 -44.24
N VAL A 645 -9.22 0.73 -44.22
CA VAL A 645 -9.39 -0.14 -45.39
C VAL A 645 -10.85 -0.58 -45.47
N THR A 646 -11.55 -0.14 -46.53
CA THR A 646 -12.92 -0.57 -46.81
C THR A 646 -12.90 -1.87 -47.61
N VAL A 647 -13.31 -2.98 -47.02
CA VAL A 647 -13.47 -4.28 -47.70
C VAL A 647 -14.86 -4.36 -48.33
N GLY A 648 -14.90 -4.76 -49.60
CA GLY A 648 -16.15 -4.93 -50.36
C GLY A 648 -16.66 -6.36 -50.35
N ASP A 649 -17.66 -6.64 -51.18
CA ASP A 649 -18.29 -7.98 -51.28
C ASP A 649 -17.35 -9.08 -51.81
N ASP A 650 -16.19 -8.70 -52.35
CA ASP A 650 -15.14 -9.65 -52.77
C ASP A 650 -14.35 -10.21 -51.59
N GLY A 651 -14.47 -9.61 -50.40
CA GLY A 651 -13.85 -10.07 -49.16
C GLY A 651 -12.33 -10.03 -49.19
N THR A 652 -11.74 -9.09 -49.95
CA THR A 652 -10.28 -8.98 -50.09
C THR A 652 -9.73 -7.63 -49.64
N ALA A 653 -8.51 -7.65 -49.08
CA ALA A 653 -7.71 -6.48 -48.82
C ALA A 653 -6.25 -6.75 -49.19
N THR A 654 -5.62 -5.85 -49.95
CA THR A 654 -4.19 -5.94 -50.27
C THR A 654 -3.39 -4.93 -49.47
N ILE A 655 -2.44 -5.43 -48.68
CA ILE A 655 -1.48 -4.66 -47.90
C ILE A 655 -0.26 -4.43 -48.77
N THR A 656 0.21 -3.18 -48.84
CA THR A 656 1.43 -2.81 -49.56
C THR A 656 2.30 -1.91 -48.68
N ILE A 657 3.55 -2.29 -48.50
CA ILE A 657 4.61 -1.43 -47.98
C ILE A 657 5.48 -1.01 -49.17
N ASN A 658 5.59 0.29 -49.41
CA ASN A 658 6.42 0.82 -50.50
C ASN A 658 7.45 1.80 -49.93
N GLY A 659 8.72 1.53 -50.21
CA GLY A 659 9.84 2.37 -49.80
C GLY A 659 10.54 2.94 -51.02
N LYS A 660 10.71 4.26 -51.04
CA LYS A 660 11.59 4.99 -51.96
C LYS A 660 12.58 5.80 -51.13
N LEU A 661 13.76 5.22 -50.91
CA LEU A 661 14.66 5.63 -49.83
C LEU A 661 16.03 6.07 -50.36
N ALA A 662 16.64 7.01 -49.65
CA ALA A 662 17.99 7.48 -49.95
C ALA A 662 19.04 6.47 -49.49
N ALA A 663 20.27 6.62 -49.99
CA ALA A 663 21.40 5.83 -49.51
C ALA A 663 21.60 6.03 -48.01
N GLY A 664 21.66 4.94 -47.25
CA GLY A 664 21.90 4.99 -45.80
C GLY A 664 20.65 5.11 -44.94
N ASP A 665 19.49 5.46 -45.50
CA ASP A 665 18.21 5.31 -44.81
C ASP A 665 18.08 3.85 -44.37
N TRP A 666 17.63 3.63 -43.14
CA TRP A 666 17.59 2.30 -42.54
C TRP A 666 16.36 2.18 -41.65
N GLY A 667 15.94 0.94 -41.41
CA GLY A 667 14.91 0.64 -40.43
C GLY A 667 14.41 -0.79 -40.49
N SER A 668 13.43 -1.07 -39.65
CA SER A 668 12.74 -2.35 -39.57
C SER A 668 11.23 -2.10 -39.42
N ILE A 669 10.41 -2.95 -40.05
CA ILE A 669 8.95 -2.98 -39.91
C ILE A 669 8.52 -4.32 -39.33
N ASP A 670 7.61 -4.27 -38.37
CA ASP A 670 7.16 -5.43 -37.60
C ASP A 670 5.68 -5.27 -37.20
N GLU A 671 5.08 -6.30 -36.61
CA GLU A 671 3.73 -6.34 -36.04
C GLU A 671 2.65 -5.79 -37.00
N ILE A 672 2.67 -6.24 -38.26
CA ILE A 672 1.66 -5.86 -39.25
C ILE A 672 0.30 -6.48 -38.86
N SER A 673 -0.74 -5.66 -38.79
CA SER A 673 -2.06 -6.07 -38.35
C SER A 673 -3.17 -5.46 -39.17
N LEU A 674 -4.16 -6.26 -39.54
CA LEU A 674 -5.41 -5.83 -40.17
C LEU A 674 -6.56 -6.36 -39.32
N THR A 675 -7.30 -5.45 -38.69
CA THR A 675 -8.38 -5.80 -37.76
C THR A 675 -9.68 -5.17 -38.23
N LYS A 676 -10.81 -5.85 -38.08
CA LYS A 676 -12.12 -5.28 -38.42
C LYS A 676 -12.42 -4.13 -37.46
N THR A 677 -12.72 -2.96 -37.99
CA THR A 677 -13.06 -1.78 -37.20
C THR A 677 -14.41 -2.03 -36.52
N GLN A 678 -14.42 -2.19 -35.21
CA GLN A 678 -15.66 -2.23 -34.44
C GLN A 678 -16.27 -0.84 -34.40
N ALA A 679 -17.59 -0.75 -34.60
CA ALA A 679 -18.29 0.51 -34.43
C ALA A 679 -18.20 0.94 -32.97
N GLU A 680 -17.77 2.17 -32.69
CA GLU A 680 -17.85 2.72 -31.35
C GLU A 680 -19.33 2.74 -30.93
N THR A 681 -19.69 1.90 -29.96
CA THR A 681 -21.00 1.95 -29.34
C THR A 681 -21.08 3.21 -28.51
N THR A 682 -21.93 4.16 -28.92
CA THR A 682 -22.22 5.33 -28.09
C THR A 682 -22.84 4.85 -26.78
N LYS A 683 -22.14 5.05 -25.66
CA LYS A 683 -22.65 4.69 -24.32
C LYS A 683 -24.01 5.37 -24.09
N PRO A 684 -25.02 4.65 -23.57
CA PRO A 684 -26.32 5.24 -23.27
C PRO A 684 -26.21 6.35 -22.22
N ASP A 685 -27.17 7.28 -22.21
CA ASP A 685 -27.31 8.27 -21.14
C ASP A 685 -27.60 7.57 -19.81
N THR A 686 -26.74 7.79 -18.82
CA THR A 686 -26.79 7.15 -17.49
C THR A 686 -27.27 8.09 -16.39
N THR A 687 -27.67 9.33 -16.73
CA THR A 687 -28.03 10.37 -15.76
C THR A 687 -29.10 9.90 -14.76
N ALA A 688 -30.17 9.27 -15.26
CA ALA A 688 -31.27 8.78 -14.40
C ALA A 688 -30.84 7.65 -13.45
N LEU A 689 -29.90 6.80 -13.86
CA LEU A 689 -29.35 5.73 -13.03
C LEU A 689 -28.48 6.30 -11.91
N THR A 690 -27.60 7.24 -12.25
CA THR A 690 -26.75 7.95 -11.28
C THR A 690 -27.62 8.69 -10.25
N ASP A 691 -28.65 9.40 -10.69
CA ASP A 691 -29.60 10.07 -9.79
C ASP A 691 -30.32 9.09 -8.84
N ALA A 692 -30.66 7.89 -9.31
CA ALA A 692 -31.28 6.86 -8.49
C ALA A 692 -30.31 6.31 -7.43
N ILE A 693 -29.04 6.08 -7.81
CA ILE A 693 -27.98 5.67 -6.90
C ILE A 693 -27.74 6.76 -5.82
N ASP A 694 -27.71 8.03 -6.21
CA ASP A 694 -27.49 9.12 -5.25
C ASP A 694 -28.66 9.28 -4.29
N LYS A 695 -29.90 9.07 -4.75
CA LYS A 695 -31.08 8.97 -3.86
C LYS A 695 -30.96 7.80 -2.89
N ALA A 696 -30.50 6.63 -3.34
CA ALA A 696 -30.28 5.47 -2.48
C ALA A 696 -29.24 5.76 -1.39
N LYS A 697 -28.13 6.42 -1.75
CA LYS A 697 -27.08 6.84 -0.78
C LYS A 697 -27.59 7.86 0.24
N ALA A 698 -28.56 8.68 -0.12
CA ALA A 698 -29.17 9.67 0.77
C ALA A 698 -30.19 9.10 1.77
N VAL A 699 -30.48 7.79 1.73
CA VAL A 699 -31.42 7.13 2.64
C VAL A 699 -30.88 7.13 4.08
N SER A 700 -31.67 7.63 5.02
CA SER A 700 -31.44 7.50 6.46
C SER A 700 -31.59 6.04 6.89
N ARG A 701 -30.46 5.33 7.02
CA ARG A 701 -30.46 3.88 7.24
C ARG A 701 -31.02 3.48 8.61
N ASP A 702 -30.93 4.36 9.62
CA ASP A 702 -31.41 4.06 10.98
C ASP A 702 -32.91 3.80 11.07
N ASP A 703 -33.68 4.29 10.09
CA ASP A 703 -35.13 4.21 10.07
C ASP A 703 -35.66 2.88 9.51
N TYR A 704 -34.83 2.10 8.81
CA TYR A 704 -35.28 0.96 8.00
C TYR A 704 -34.73 -0.39 8.48
N THR A 705 -35.44 -1.48 8.16
CA THR A 705 -35.03 -2.83 8.53
C THR A 705 -33.79 -3.26 7.76
N ASN A 706 -32.94 -4.08 8.40
CA ASN A 706 -31.71 -4.60 7.80
C ASN A 706 -31.98 -5.31 6.46
N ASP A 707 -33.05 -6.11 6.37
CA ASP A 707 -33.40 -6.84 5.14
C ASP A 707 -33.72 -5.90 3.97
N SER A 708 -34.46 -4.82 4.23
CA SER A 708 -34.81 -3.86 3.18
C SER A 708 -33.61 -3.00 2.75
N LEU A 709 -32.70 -2.70 3.68
CA LEU A 709 -31.43 -2.04 3.38
C LEU A 709 -30.49 -2.95 2.60
N ALA A 710 -30.39 -4.23 2.94
CA ALA A 710 -29.60 -5.19 2.18
C ALA A 710 -30.10 -5.34 0.74
N ALA A 711 -31.43 -5.32 0.53
CA ALA A 711 -32.01 -5.30 -0.81
C ALA A 711 -31.65 -4.03 -1.60
N LEU A 712 -31.64 -2.86 -0.93
CA LEU A 712 -31.20 -1.60 -1.52
C LEU A 712 -29.72 -1.64 -1.89
N ASP A 713 -28.86 -2.13 -0.99
CA ASP A 713 -27.41 -2.23 -1.23
C ASP A 713 -27.11 -3.16 -2.42
N ASN A 714 -27.79 -4.30 -2.51
CA ASN A 714 -27.67 -5.23 -3.65
C ASN A 714 -28.08 -4.58 -4.98
N ALA A 715 -29.15 -3.77 -4.98
CA ALA A 715 -29.59 -3.04 -6.17
C ALA A 715 -28.59 -1.95 -6.59
N VAL A 716 -28.03 -1.22 -5.62
CA VAL A 716 -27.00 -0.20 -5.87
C VAL A 716 -25.72 -0.83 -6.40
N GLU A 717 -25.27 -1.95 -5.81
CA GLU A 717 -24.10 -2.68 -6.30
C GLU A 717 -24.29 -3.13 -7.75
N SER A 718 -25.42 -3.77 -8.05
CA SER A 718 -25.78 -4.20 -9.41
C SER A 718 -25.77 -3.04 -10.42
N ALA A 719 -26.28 -1.87 -10.02
CA ALA A 719 -26.25 -0.67 -10.85
C ALA A 719 -24.82 -0.14 -11.08
N ASN A 720 -23.97 -0.15 -10.06
CA ASN A 720 -22.55 0.23 -10.20
C ASN A 720 -21.79 -0.74 -11.11
N VAL A 721 -22.07 -2.04 -11.04
CA VAL A 721 -21.51 -3.04 -11.95
C VAL A 721 -21.88 -2.70 -13.40
N LEU A 722 -23.14 -2.38 -13.69
CA LEU A 722 -23.56 -1.97 -15.02
C LEU A 722 -22.82 -0.71 -15.51
N LEU A 723 -22.69 0.30 -14.65
CA LEU A 723 -22.05 1.57 -14.99
C LEU A 723 -20.56 1.41 -15.36
N ALA A 724 -19.89 0.42 -14.77
CA ALA A 724 -18.49 0.11 -15.01
C ALA A 724 -18.22 -0.54 -16.38
N GLY A 725 -19.24 -1.10 -17.04
CA GLY A 725 -19.11 -1.77 -18.33
C GLY A 725 -19.00 -0.83 -19.54
N SER A 726 -18.40 -1.34 -20.61
CA SER A 726 -18.32 -0.69 -21.92
C SER A 726 -19.58 -0.87 -22.76
N ASP A 727 -20.30 -1.98 -22.58
CA ASP A 727 -21.32 -2.44 -23.53
C ASP A 727 -22.75 -2.37 -22.97
N ALA A 728 -23.00 -1.48 -22.01
CA ALA A 728 -24.33 -1.28 -21.46
C ALA A 728 -25.31 -0.73 -22.52
N THR A 729 -26.53 -1.26 -22.57
CA THR A 729 -27.59 -0.77 -23.45
C THR A 729 -28.53 0.21 -22.74
N ALA A 730 -29.33 0.98 -23.49
CA ALA A 730 -30.35 1.87 -22.91
C ALA A 730 -31.42 1.10 -22.11
N ASP A 731 -31.73 -0.13 -22.52
CA ASP A 731 -32.65 -1.01 -21.80
C ASP A 731 -32.04 -1.51 -20.50
N ASP A 732 -30.74 -1.86 -20.48
CA ASP A 732 -30.02 -2.20 -19.24
C ASP A 732 -30.07 -1.03 -18.26
N VAL A 733 -29.77 0.20 -18.71
CA VAL A 733 -29.80 1.40 -17.86
C VAL A 733 -31.21 1.63 -17.31
N THR A 734 -32.24 1.49 -18.14
CA THR A 734 -33.64 1.64 -17.71
C THR A 734 -34.02 0.57 -16.67
N ALA A 735 -33.62 -0.68 -16.89
CA ALA A 735 -33.89 -1.78 -15.97
C ALA A 735 -33.18 -1.60 -14.63
N ALA A 736 -31.89 -1.23 -14.64
CA ALA A 736 -31.12 -0.95 -13.43
C ALA A 736 -31.69 0.26 -12.67
N THR A 737 -32.09 1.32 -13.38
CA THR A 737 -32.70 2.51 -12.78
C THR A 737 -33.99 2.14 -12.08
N LYS A 738 -34.83 1.31 -12.72
CA LYS A 738 -36.07 0.82 -12.12
C LYS A 738 -35.78 -0.03 -10.88
N MET A 739 -34.83 -0.95 -10.95
CA MET A 739 -34.44 -1.83 -9.84
C MET A 739 -34.03 -1.03 -8.60
N VAL A 740 -33.17 -0.01 -8.75
CA VAL A 740 -32.76 0.85 -7.62
C VAL A 740 -33.96 1.62 -7.05
N ASN A 741 -34.80 2.22 -7.90
CA ASN A 741 -35.98 2.95 -7.44
C ASN A 741 -37.00 2.04 -6.75
N ASP A 742 -37.22 0.82 -7.25
CA ASP A 742 -38.09 -0.16 -6.62
C ASP A 742 -37.56 -0.55 -5.23
N ALA A 743 -36.24 -0.74 -5.09
CA ALA A 743 -35.63 -1.05 -3.80
C ALA A 743 -35.77 0.11 -2.81
N ILE A 744 -35.60 1.37 -3.25
CA ILE A 744 -35.88 2.56 -2.43
C ILE A 744 -37.35 2.57 -1.97
N ASN A 745 -38.28 2.30 -2.89
CA ASN A 745 -39.71 2.29 -2.57
C ASN A 745 -40.12 1.12 -1.66
N ALA A 746 -39.36 0.02 -1.68
CA ALA A 746 -39.58 -1.17 -0.87
C ALA A 746 -38.94 -1.09 0.53
N LEU A 747 -38.25 0.01 0.87
CA LEU A 747 -37.68 0.23 2.19
C LEU A 747 -38.74 0.11 3.29
N ALA A 748 -38.50 -0.80 4.24
CA ALA A 748 -39.44 -1.11 5.30
C ALA A 748 -39.00 -0.44 6.60
N LYS A 749 -39.83 0.45 7.17
CA LYS A 749 -39.48 1.13 8.42
C LYS A 749 -39.43 0.16 9.60
N LYS A 750 -38.47 0.36 10.51
CA LYS A 750 -38.42 -0.36 11.79
C LYS A 750 -39.70 -0.09 12.57
N GLN A 751 -40.29 -1.14 13.16
CA GLN A 751 -41.49 -1.04 13.98
C GLN A 751 -41.16 -1.45 15.41
N ILE A 752 -41.62 -0.64 16.37
CA ILE A 752 -41.56 -0.99 17.79
C ILE A 752 -42.52 -2.16 18.00
N PHE A 753 -42.08 -3.23 18.68
CA PHE A 753 -42.91 -4.40 18.98
C PHE A 753 -43.17 -4.59 20.48
N ALA A 754 -42.36 -3.96 21.32
CA ALA A 754 -42.47 -4.01 22.77
C ALA A 754 -41.96 -2.72 23.40
N LEU A 755 -42.45 -2.40 24.59
CA LEU A 755 -41.92 -1.31 25.42
C LEU A 755 -40.98 -1.89 26.47
N GLY A 756 -39.95 -1.13 26.81
CA GLY A 756 -39.16 -1.31 28.01
C GLY A 756 -39.40 -0.12 28.94
N ILE A 757 -39.85 -0.38 30.16
CA ILE A 757 -40.15 0.67 31.14
C ILE A 757 -39.14 0.56 32.28
N THR A 758 -38.42 1.64 32.55
CA THR A 758 -37.55 1.77 33.73
C THR A 758 -38.07 2.89 34.62
N PRO A 759 -38.75 2.56 35.73
CA PRO A 759 -39.18 3.55 36.70
C PRO A 759 -37.96 4.21 37.36
N VAL A 760 -37.93 5.53 37.40
CA VAL A 760 -36.91 6.32 38.14
C VAL A 760 -37.45 6.65 39.54
N LYS A 761 -38.77 6.84 39.66
CA LYS A 761 -39.48 7.05 40.93
C LYS A 761 -40.56 5.98 41.12
N THR A 762 -40.53 5.31 42.27
CA THR A 762 -41.44 4.20 42.62
C THR A 762 -42.41 4.49 43.76
N ASP A 763 -42.31 5.68 44.38
CA ASP A 763 -43.12 6.08 45.53
C ASP A 763 -43.84 7.41 45.24
N TYR A 764 -45.17 7.40 45.34
CA TYR A 764 -46.04 8.55 45.08
C TYR A 764 -46.96 8.79 46.28
N THR A 765 -47.53 9.98 46.35
CA THR A 765 -48.58 10.33 47.33
C THR A 765 -49.92 10.54 46.64
N VAL A 766 -51.01 10.43 47.41
CA VAL A 766 -52.36 10.65 46.90
C VAL A 766 -52.49 12.03 46.24
N GLY A 767 -52.85 12.04 44.96
CA GLY A 767 -53.00 13.24 44.13
C GLY A 767 -51.76 13.62 43.31
N ASP A 768 -50.65 12.87 43.41
CA ASP A 768 -49.49 13.08 42.55
C ASP A 768 -49.79 12.72 41.09
N THR A 769 -49.04 13.34 40.18
CA THR A 769 -48.94 12.94 38.77
C THR A 769 -47.53 12.42 38.49
N ILE A 770 -47.41 11.49 37.55
CA ILE A 770 -46.11 11.04 37.05
C ILE A 770 -45.51 12.15 36.18
N ALA A 771 -44.32 12.65 36.53
CA ALA A 771 -43.57 13.60 35.72
C ALA A 771 -42.69 12.89 34.68
N ASP A 772 -42.26 13.59 33.63
CA ASP A 772 -41.43 13.01 32.55
C ASP A 772 -40.11 12.43 33.07
N ALA A 773 -39.56 12.98 34.15
CA ALA A 773 -38.33 12.50 34.78
C ALA A 773 -38.52 11.25 35.66
N ASP A 774 -39.77 10.91 35.99
CA ASP A 774 -40.09 9.82 36.92
C ASP A 774 -40.03 8.44 36.26
N LEU A 775 -39.99 8.36 34.92
CA LEU A 775 -39.82 7.10 34.19
C LEU A 775 -39.04 7.26 32.89
N LYS A 776 -38.36 6.20 32.46
CA LYS A 776 -37.78 6.09 31.11
C LYS A 776 -38.54 5.03 30.33
N VAL A 777 -39.00 5.38 29.13
CA VAL A 777 -39.63 4.44 28.19
C VAL A 777 -38.72 4.28 26.98
N VAL A 778 -38.44 3.03 26.62
CA VAL A 778 -37.81 2.68 25.36
C VAL A 778 -38.77 1.84 24.52
N GLY A 779 -38.80 2.10 23.22
CA GLY A 779 -39.43 1.23 22.23
C GLY A 779 -38.39 0.25 21.71
N ASN A 780 -38.62 -1.04 21.91
CA ASN A 780 -37.74 -2.09 21.40
C ASN A 780 -38.20 -2.46 19.98
N TYR A 781 -37.26 -2.57 19.05
CA TYR A 781 -37.52 -3.04 17.69
C TYR A 781 -37.41 -4.56 17.60
N ALA A 782 -38.23 -5.18 16.75
CA ALA A 782 -38.26 -6.64 16.63
C ALA A 782 -36.91 -7.20 16.16
N GLY A 783 -36.67 -8.50 16.42
CA GLY A 783 -35.53 -9.21 15.82
C GLY A 783 -34.14 -8.68 16.23
N GLY A 784 -34.01 -8.04 17.40
CA GLY A 784 -32.71 -7.57 17.91
C GLY A 784 -32.20 -6.27 17.26
N MET A 785 -33.06 -5.52 16.54
CA MET A 785 -32.71 -4.25 15.88
C MET A 785 -32.50 -3.06 16.84
N GLY A 786 -32.19 -3.32 18.11
CA GLY A 786 -31.96 -2.30 19.13
C GLY A 786 -33.25 -1.69 19.71
N SER A 787 -33.11 -0.51 20.32
CA SER A 787 -34.20 0.21 20.96
C SER A 787 -34.05 1.73 20.75
N VAL A 788 -35.16 2.45 20.88
CA VAL A 788 -35.20 3.91 20.78
C VAL A 788 -35.86 4.48 22.04
N ALA A 789 -35.29 5.56 22.60
CA ALA A 789 -35.93 6.27 23.70
C ALA A 789 -37.19 6.99 23.20
N LEU A 790 -38.31 6.80 23.91
CA LEU A 790 -39.58 7.43 23.56
C LEU A 790 -39.78 8.72 24.36
N MET A 791 -40.21 9.76 23.67
CA MET A 791 -40.62 11.02 24.28
C MET A 791 -42.02 10.88 24.93
N PRO A 792 -42.34 11.67 25.98
CA PRO A 792 -43.63 11.61 26.69
C PRO A 792 -44.87 11.76 25.80
N ASP A 793 -44.74 12.46 24.68
CA ASP A 793 -45.82 12.63 23.71
C ASP A 793 -46.04 11.40 22.82
N GLN A 794 -45.19 10.38 22.87
CA GLN A 794 -45.27 9.15 22.06
C GLN A 794 -45.97 7.99 22.78
N TYR A 795 -46.27 8.11 24.08
CA TYR A 795 -46.98 7.09 24.85
C TYR A 795 -48.05 7.69 25.77
N LEU A 796 -49.00 6.85 26.18
CA LEU A 796 -50.05 7.18 27.13
C LEU A 796 -49.74 6.52 28.47
N LEU A 797 -49.99 7.25 29.55
CA LEU A 797 -49.92 6.74 30.91
C LEU A 797 -51.34 6.56 31.45
N ALA A 798 -51.63 5.36 31.94
CA ALA A 798 -52.86 5.06 32.68
C ALA A 798 -52.50 4.61 34.09
N TYR A 799 -52.88 5.41 35.09
CA TYR A 799 -52.64 5.18 36.51
C TYR A 799 -53.76 5.81 37.34
N ASP A 800 -53.97 5.32 38.57
CA ASP A 800 -54.91 5.88 39.54
C ASP A 800 -54.23 6.03 40.90
N PHE A 801 -53.87 7.26 41.25
CA PHE A 801 -53.29 7.64 42.54
C PHE A 801 -54.30 8.39 43.44
N SER A 802 -55.61 8.18 43.24
CA SER A 802 -56.66 8.90 43.99
C SER A 802 -56.86 8.42 45.43
N LYS A 803 -56.29 7.27 45.80
CA LYS A 803 -56.36 6.67 47.15
C LYS A 803 -55.06 5.99 47.53
N PRO A 804 -54.73 5.89 48.83
CA PRO A 804 -53.55 5.15 49.28
C PRO A 804 -53.65 3.69 48.83
N ASN A 805 -52.55 3.14 48.35
CA ASN A 805 -52.47 1.76 47.88
C ASN A 805 -51.03 1.26 47.99
N ASP A 806 -50.83 0.11 48.63
CA ASP A 806 -49.51 -0.51 48.79
C ASP A 806 -48.90 -0.91 47.43
N ALA A 807 -49.74 -1.07 46.38
CA ALA A 807 -49.31 -1.25 45.00
C ALA A 807 -50.35 -0.70 43.99
N ALA A 808 -50.04 0.38 43.29
CA ALA A 808 -50.81 0.92 42.16
C ALA A 808 -50.15 0.53 40.83
N LYS A 809 -50.96 0.13 39.84
CA LYS A 809 -50.49 -0.24 38.50
C LYS A 809 -50.38 1.01 37.62
N VAL A 810 -49.22 1.19 36.99
CA VAL A 810 -49.00 2.17 35.92
C VAL A 810 -48.90 1.40 34.62
N THR A 811 -49.79 1.67 33.68
CA THR A 811 -49.74 1.11 32.32
C THR A 811 -49.21 2.16 31.36
N VAL A 812 -48.18 1.81 30.59
CA VAL A 812 -47.66 2.61 29.49
C VAL A 812 -48.13 1.98 28.18
N THR A 813 -48.79 2.75 27.33
CA THR A 813 -49.29 2.29 26.04
C THR A 813 -48.69 3.14 24.93
N LEU A 814 -48.12 2.52 23.90
CA LEU A 814 -47.58 3.25 22.76
C LEU A 814 -48.72 3.93 22.00
N LYS A 815 -48.60 5.23 21.68
CA LYS A 815 -49.69 5.96 20.98
C LYS A 815 -49.86 5.51 19.54
N SER A 816 -48.76 5.23 18.85
CA SER A 816 -48.79 4.83 17.43
C SER A 816 -49.36 3.42 17.23
N ASP A 817 -49.28 2.56 18.23
CA ASP A 817 -49.90 1.24 18.25
C ASP A 817 -50.39 0.89 19.67
N PRO A 818 -51.67 1.15 19.98
CA PRO A 818 -52.22 0.88 21.30
C PRO A 818 -52.26 -0.59 21.71
N SER A 819 -51.98 -1.53 20.79
CA SER A 819 -51.84 -2.95 21.14
C SER A 819 -50.54 -3.23 21.90
N ILE A 820 -49.54 -2.34 21.78
CA ILE A 820 -48.27 -2.44 22.48
C ILE A 820 -48.36 -1.65 23.79
N SER A 821 -48.41 -2.40 24.89
CA SER A 821 -48.40 -1.83 26.22
C SER A 821 -47.58 -2.68 27.17
N ASP A 822 -47.03 -2.04 28.18
CA ASP A 822 -46.40 -2.72 29.30
C ASP A 822 -46.78 -2.00 30.60
N SER A 823 -46.55 -2.63 31.74
CA SER A 823 -46.99 -2.10 33.01
C SER A 823 -46.08 -2.49 34.16
N TYR A 824 -45.98 -1.58 35.12
CA TYR A 824 -45.24 -1.78 36.36
C TYR A 824 -46.08 -1.32 37.55
N THR A 825 -45.62 -1.64 38.76
CA THR A 825 -46.29 -1.26 40.01
C THR A 825 -45.46 -0.25 40.80
N VAL A 826 -46.14 0.69 41.46
CA VAL A 826 -45.57 1.72 42.32
C VAL A 826 -46.31 1.76 43.66
N LYS A 827 -45.72 2.34 44.69
CA LYS A 827 -46.35 2.53 46.00
C LYS A 827 -47.03 3.90 46.07
N VAL A 828 -48.25 3.98 46.64
CA VAL A 828 -48.99 5.23 46.82
C VAL A 828 -49.33 5.45 48.30
N ALA A 829 -48.69 6.43 48.94
CA ALA A 829 -48.90 6.78 50.34
C ALA A 829 -49.97 7.87 50.53
N ALA A 830 -50.63 7.90 51.69
CA ALA A 830 -51.53 8.99 52.05
C ALA A 830 -50.77 10.33 52.13
N LYS A 831 -51.38 11.41 51.65
CA LYS A 831 -50.83 12.77 51.76
C LYS A 831 -50.85 13.20 53.23
N THR A 832 -49.68 13.32 53.85
CA THR A 832 -49.55 13.83 55.22
C THR A 832 -49.97 15.32 55.24
N PRO A 833 -50.77 15.79 56.22
CA PRO A 833 -51.11 17.21 56.33
C PRO A 833 -49.83 18.04 56.44
N ALA A 834 -49.71 19.09 55.64
CA ALA A 834 -48.59 20.03 55.72
C ALA A 834 -48.57 20.70 57.10
N ASP A 835 -47.43 20.62 57.77
CA ASP A 835 -47.15 21.29 59.04
C ASP A 835 -47.07 22.80 58.80
N THR A 836 -48.05 23.52 59.32
CA THR A 836 -48.11 24.98 59.30
C THR A 836 -47.09 25.55 60.30
N GLY A 837 -45.87 25.78 59.83
CA GLY A 837 -44.85 26.53 60.57
C GLY A 837 -44.96 28.03 60.32
N GLU A 838 -45.88 28.72 61.02
CA GLU A 838 -45.79 30.17 61.23
C GLU A 838 -46.05 30.51 62.71
N THR A 839 -44.98 30.93 63.38
CA THR A 839 -45.00 31.46 64.74
C THR A 839 -45.24 32.97 64.69
N GLY A 840 -46.40 33.40 65.20
CA GLY A 840 -46.69 34.81 65.48
C GLY A 840 -46.46 35.17 66.95
N SER A 841 -45.90 36.35 67.21
CA SER A 841 -46.26 37.31 68.29
C SER A 841 -45.16 38.39 68.39
N GLY A 842 -45.39 39.70 68.43
CA GLY A 842 -46.60 40.55 68.38
C GLY A 842 -46.29 41.80 67.52
N ASP A 843 -47.04 42.89 67.43
CA ASP A 843 -48.14 43.47 68.20
C ASP A 843 -48.82 44.52 67.27
N SER A 844 -50.05 44.87 67.62
CA SER A 844 -51.08 45.76 67.05
C SER A 844 -50.71 47.06 66.31
N GLY A 845 -51.56 47.45 65.34
CA GLY A 845 -51.74 48.86 64.93
C GLY A 845 -52.34 49.19 63.54
N ASN A 846 -53.68 49.17 63.43
CA ASN A 846 -54.54 50.20 62.78
C ASN A 846 -54.57 50.47 61.23
N THR A 847 -55.74 50.16 60.64
CA THR A 847 -56.60 50.84 59.61
C THR A 847 -56.11 51.35 58.24
N GLY A 848 -56.90 50.97 57.21
CA GLY A 848 -57.34 51.76 56.05
C GLY A 848 -56.41 51.73 54.83
N ASN A 849 -56.84 51.75 53.56
CA ASN A 849 -58.13 51.93 52.91
C ASN A 849 -57.96 51.54 51.42
N THR A 850 -59.05 51.06 50.80
CA THR A 850 -59.45 50.91 49.36
C THR A 850 -58.56 51.53 48.26
N GLY A 851 -58.47 51.04 47.02
CA GLY A 851 -59.27 50.08 46.25
C GLY A 851 -59.32 50.46 44.75
N ASN A 852 -59.46 49.43 43.90
CA ASN A 852 -60.25 49.38 42.66
C ASN A 852 -59.69 49.78 41.26
N THR A 853 -59.87 48.82 40.33
CA THR A 853 -60.18 48.88 38.86
C THR A 853 -59.23 49.59 37.90
N GLY A 854 -58.95 49.12 36.67
CA GLY A 854 -59.49 48.04 35.85
C GLY A 854 -59.43 48.41 34.35
N ASN A 855 -59.31 47.38 33.50
CA ASN A 855 -59.86 47.26 32.14
C ASN A 855 -59.03 47.63 30.86
N THR A 856 -59.00 46.64 29.94
CA THR A 856 -59.00 46.66 28.45
C THR A 856 -57.95 47.50 27.70
N GLY A 857 -57.15 47.00 26.75
CA GLY A 857 -57.39 45.99 25.72
C GLY A 857 -57.54 46.66 24.36
N ASN A 858 -56.58 46.54 23.43
CA ASN A 858 -56.86 46.49 21.98
C ASN A 858 -55.65 46.02 21.15
N THR A 859 -56.04 45.31 20.09
CA THR A 859 -55.38 44.72 18.93
C THR A 859 -54.61 45.70 18.03
N GLY A 860 -53.76 45.17 17.15
CA GLY A 860 -53.26 45.92 15.99
C GLY A 860 -52.04 45.32 15.30
N THR A 861 -52.31 44.50 14.28
CA THR A 861 -51.40 43.79 13.37
C THR A 861 -50.67 44.71 12.36
N ALA A 862 -49.69 44.10 11.68
CA ALA A 862 -49.01 44.51 10.45
C ALA A 862 -47.90 45.56 10.64
N GLY A 863 -46.72 45.40 10.04
CA GLY A 863 -46.26 44.47 9.03
C GLY A 863 -45.01 45.06 8.39
N ASN A 864 -44.49 44.30 7.43
CA ASN A 864 -43.50 44.70 6.44
C ASN A 864 -42.01 44.62 6.83
N THR A 865 -41.43 43.51 6.34
CA THR A 865 -40.33 43.47 5.38
C THR A 865 -39.04 44.20 5.69
N GLY A 866 -37.96 43.44 5.52
CA GLY A 866 -37.05 43.81 4.45
C GLY A 866 -35.61 43.94 4.91
N ASN A 867 -34.95 42.78 4.88
CA ASN A 867 -33.69 42.54 4.18
C ASN A 867 -32.46 43.42 4.44
N ASN A 868 -31.38 42.65 4.56
CA ASN A 868 -30.04 42.91 4.07
C ASN A 868 -29.13 43.80 4.90
N ALA A 869 -28.34 43.08 5.69
CA ALA A 869 -26.96 42.78 5.34
C ALA A 869 -25.98 43.96 5.21
N ALA A 870 -24.92 43.76 6.00
CA ALA A 870 -23.53 43.82 5.59
C ALA A 870 -22.72 44.96 6.19
N SER A 871 -21.54 44.52 6.65
CA SER A 871 -20.31 45.28 6.88
C SER A 871 -20.31 46.17 8.12
N GLY A 872 -19.25 46.20 8.92
CA GLY A 872 -17.98 45.53 8.78
C GLY A 872 -17.07 45.90 9.96
N LYS A 873 -15.90 45.25 9.96
CA LYS A 873 -14.59 45.70 10.47
C LYS A 873 -14.58 46.58 11.73
N HIS A 874 -13.85 46.14 12.75
CA HIS A 874 -12.57 46.79 13.10
C HIS A 874 -11.81 46.03 14.21
N ASP A 875 -10.65 45.50 13.85
CA ASP A 875 -9.34 45.64 14.51
C ASP A 875 -9.29 46.29 15.91
N THR A 876 -8.73 45.60 16.92
CA THR A 876 -7.31 45.71 17.34
C THR A 876 -7.07 45.26 18.80
N ALA A 877 -5.95 44.53 18.95
CA ALA A 877 -4.94 44.61 20.01
C ALA A 877 -5.30 44.38 21.49
N ALA A 878 -4.94 43.17 21.95
CA ALA A 878 -4.03 42.86 23.06
C ALA A 878 -3.88 43.83 24.24
N GLN A 879 -4.13 43.31 25.45
CA GLN A 879 -3.22 43.42 26.59
C GLN A 879 -3.59 42.44 27.72
N GLN A 880 -2.65 41.53 28.04
CA GLN A 880 -2.58 40.79 29.30
C GLN A 880 -1.86 41.68 30.34
N PRO A 881 -1.98 41.46 31.67
CA PRO A 881 -1.07 40.48 32.29
C PRO A 881 -1.59 39.73 33.56
N ALA A 882 -0.99 38.56 33.80
CA ALA A 882 -0.45 38.00 35.08
C ALA A 882 -1.32 37.97 36.36
N ALA A 883 -1.20 37.05 37.32
CA ALA A 883 -0.48 35.80 37.57
C ALA A 883 -0.96 35.28 38.96
N GLY A 884 -0.70 34.01 39.31
CA GLY A 884 -0.79 33.52 40.71
C GLY A 884 -1.31 32.08 40.84
N THR A 885 -0.47 31.05 40.62
CA THR A 885 0.13 30.18 41.67
C THR A 885 -0.84 29.35 42.52
N SER A 886 -0.82 28.03 42.34
CA SER A 886 -0.52 27.07 43.42
C SER A 886 -0.46 25.62 42.90
N LYS A 887 0.53 24.87 43.38
CA LYS A 887 0.72 23.42 43.24
C LYS A 887 0.63 22.82 44.67
N PRO A 888 0.75 21.49 44.86
CA PRO A 888 -0.32 20.52 45.08
C PRO A 888 -0.35 19.97 46.53
N ALA A 889 -1.34 19.16 46.88
CA ALA A 889 -1.27 18.31 48.08
C ALA A 889 -1.98 16.97 47.88
N ASP A 890 -1.32 15.95 48.42
CA ASP A 890 -1.57 14.52 48.41
C ASP A 890 -2.95 14.06 48.90
N THR A 891 -3.35 12.87 48.43
CA THR A 891 -3.84 11.84 49.36
C THR A 891 -3.62 10.44 48.77
N ALA A 892 -2.79 9.66 49.46
CA ALA A 892 -2.67 8.23 49.31
C ALA A 892 -3.87 7.51 49.97
N ALA A 893 -4.32 6.38 49.41
CA ALA A 893 -4.52 5.12 50.13
C ALA A 893 -5.28 4.04 49.33
N LYS A 894 -4.61 2.88 49.25
CA LYS A 894 -5.11 1.51 49.49
C LYS A 894 -5.80 0.72 48.36
N GLU A 895 -5.05 -0.31 47.95
CA GLU A 895 -5.51 -1.65 47.57
C GLU A 895 -6.67 -2.16 48.44
N ALA A 896 -7.70 -2.69 47.79
CA ALA A 896 -8.50 -3.80 48.32
C ALA A 896 -9.23 -4.50 47.16
N GLN A 897 -9.04 -5.82 47.14
CA GLN A 897 -9.70 -6.84 46.34
C GLN A 897 -11.23 -6.65 46.22
N GLN A 898 -11.78 -6.98 45.05
CA GLN A 898 -13.20 -7.35 44.91
C GLN A 898 -13.32 -8.67 44.10
N PRO A 899 -14.34 -9.50 44.40
CA PRO A 899 -14.27 -10.94 44.27
C PRO A 899 -14.85 -11.46 42.94
N TYR A 900 -14.29 -12.56 42.46
CA TYR A 900 -14.93 -13.46 41.50
C TYR A 900 -16.21 -14.02 42.11
N VAL A 901 -17.36 -13.65 41.53
CA VAL A 901 -18.63 -14.37 41.72
C VAL A 901 -18.91 -15.12 40.42
N GLY A 902 -18.75 -16.44 40.48
CA GLY A 902 -19.10 -17.34 39.39
C GLY A 902 -20.60 -17.40 39.16
N ALA A 903 -21.03 -17.14 37.93
CA ALA A 903 -22.37 -17.45 37.47
C ALA A 903 -22.33 -18.80 36.74
N ALA A 904 -22.93 -19.81 37.39
CA ALA A 904 -23.21 -21.10 36.79
C ALA A 904 -24.30 -20.96 35.73
N ILE A 905 -24.02 -21.37 34.49
CA ILE A 905 -25.04 -21.61 33.47
C ILE A 905 -25.25 -23.11 33.39
N ALA A 906 -26.43 -23.55 33.80
CA ALA A 906 -26.90 -24.92 33.70
C ALA A 906 -27.21 -25.25 32.23
N SER A 907 -26.52 -26.24 31.66
CA SER A 907 -26.87 -26.83 30.37
C SER A 907 -27.68 -28.10 30.60
N THR A 908 -28.95 -28.08 30.19
CA THR A 908 -29.80 -29.27 30.11
C THR A 908 -29.73 -29.87 28.71
N GLY A 909 -29.16 -31.08 28.62
CA GLY A 909 -29.75 -32.20 27.89
C GLY A 909 -29.56 -32.29 26.37
N ALA A 910 -28.42 -32.85 25.94
CA ALA A 910 -28.34 -33.75 24.77
C ALA A 910 -26.93 -34.36 24.62
N SER A 911 -26.50 -35.27 25.51
CA SER A 911 -25.18 -35.90 25.37
C SER A 911 -25.06 -37.27 26.04
N THR A 912 -25.79 -38.28 25.55
CA THR A 912 -25.55 -39.69 25.94
C THR A 912 -25.23 -40.62 24.78
N GLN A 913 -25.34 -40.16 23.52
CA GLN A 913 -24.93 -40.95 22.35
C GLN A 913 -23.53 -40.59 21.81
N ILE A 914 -23.00 -39.40 22.13
CA ILE A 914 -21.67 -38.95 21.66
C ILE A 914 -20.54 -39.54 22.51
N ILE A 915 -20.76 -39.77 23.80
CA ILE A 915 -19.74 -40.32 24.71
C ILE A 915 -19.48 -41.82 24.45
N ALA A 916 -20.48 -42.57 23.98
CA ALA A 916 -20.31 -43.99 23.63
C ALA A 916 -19.54 -44.20 22.30
N ALA A 917 -19.65 -43.28 21.34
CA ALA A 917 -18.94 -43.34 20.07
C ALA A 917 -17.45 -42.97 20.21
N LEU A 918 -17.12 -42.02 21.09
CA LEU A 918 -15.73 -41.61 21.37
C LEU A 918 -14.95 -42.69 22.15
N ALA A 919 -15.61 -43.44 23.04
CA ALA A 919 -14.96 -44.55 23.75
C ALA A 919 -14.61 -45.73 22.82
N ALA A 920 -15.44 -46.01 21.80
CA ALA A 920 -15.18 -47.08 20.83
C ALA A 920 -14.05 -46.74 19.83
N LEU A 921 -13.86 -45.45 19.52
CA LEU A 921 -12.79 -44.96 18.63
C LEU A 921 -11.41 -44.93 19.34
N ALA A 922 -11.39 -44.64 20.65
CA ALA A 922 -10.17 -44.68 21.46
C ALA A 922 -9.63 -46.11 21.65
N LEU A 923 -10.51 -47.11 21.73
CA LEU A 923 -10.14 -48.53 21.86
C LEU A 923 -9.61 -49.14 20.55
N THR A 924 -10.04 -48.65 19.39
CA THR A 924 -9.54 -49.11 18.08
C THR A 924 -8.21 -48.45 17.68
N LEU A 925 -7.98 -47.18 18.02
CA LEU A 925 -6.66 -46.54 17.82
C LEU A 925 -5.59 -47.09 18.78
N GLY A 926 -5.95 -47.45 20.02
CA GLY A 926 -5.02 -48.06 20.98
C GLY A 926 -4.47 -49.43 20.53
N ALA A 927 -5.27 -50.21 19.79
CA ALA A 927 -4.85 -51.50 19.25
C ALA A 927 -3.91 -51.39 18.04
N ALA A 928 -4.06 -50.33 17.22
CA ALA A 928 -3.21 -50.10 16.05
C ALA A 928 -1.78 -49.65 16.43
N VAL A 929 -1.64 -48.87 17.49
CA VAL A 929 -0.32 -48.41 17.99
C VAL A 929 0.48 -49.55 18.65
N LEU A 930 -0.20 -50.55 19.22
CA LEU A 930 0.47 -51.73 19.81
C LEU A 930 1.00 -52.73 18.75
N LEU A 931 0.37 -52.79 17.57
CA LEU A 931 0.79 -53.65 16.45
C LEU A 931 2.01 -53.10 15.69
N VAL A 932 2.16 -51.77 15.59
CA VAL A 932 3.33 -51.14 14.95
C VAL A 932 4.59 -51.21 15.82
N ARG A 933 4.46 -51.21 17.16
CA ARG A 933 5.60 -51.40 18.08
C ARG A 933 6.12 -52.84 18.15
N LYS A 934 5.36 -53.83 17.70
CA LYS A 934 5.78 -55.26 17.70
C LYS A 934 6.39 -55.73 16.36
N ALA A 935 6.43 -54.84 15.35
CA ALA A 935 7.06 -55.09 14.05
C ALA A 935 8.45 -54.41 13.89
N ARG A 936 8.97 -53.79 14.96
CA ARG A 936 10.34 -53.24 15.04
C ARG A 936 11.11 -53.71 16.28
N SER A 937 10.91 -54.98 16.65
CA SER A 937 11.77 -55.74 17.58
C SER A 937 12.19 -57.04 16.93
#